data_AF-B9KHF7-F1
#
_entry.id   AF-B9KHF7-F1
#
_cell.length_a   1.000
_cell.length_b   1.000
_cell.length_c   1.000
_cell.angle_alpha   90.00
_cell.angle_beta   90.00
_cell.angle_gamma   90.00
#
_symmetry.space_group_name_H-M   'P 1'
#
loop_
_entity.id
_entity.type
_entity.pdbx_description
1 polymer ?
#
loop_
_entity_poly.entity_id
_entity_poly.type
_entity_poly.pdbx_seq_one_letter_code
_entity_poly.pdbx_strand_id
1 'polypeptide(L)'
;MGDAFGIPMKFLGRLCCCVLVVFAALAFVPYLVDWNAHYGEYVFKQLGAATGSSGAVVKAIGNIEGSLLLPKLTVRNLYVECSEDAAGCAGTLSIDRMELSVDPLSILMGEPKVRTISLYGLRTSVGGLVGMVGSQTKSGLGHVRIFDSAVVTGGVVGASASAYNTVHVKSATIKSSGSALFGDAVLKIGGTKYLLSSKLERSAAGSTVKVELHSPNTSMVLSGNGAGQGLFDDFGARFEVKTENLSELAQTVAVVTNYRLLGSVASAEEMVLSAGIKAAKGSGFEVKDLTMQSKSISGTLELACTYAPFCTTSLNFSSIDLDALFPEGLGTEQDAYYADFQSSAERFSVVPSWLDATVGLDVREINYRGGVSRNLVAAVSVRQGRIAVDRLLLDLPGKNNRLSVSGVTSEDAGSIVPRFVGTLSAQGDDADTIVSWLLPLRADAHRAQGKKFALTGSLYVAPRIFSLLGARMYAGGAHAYGNVKYKYGKRGGEVIGDVTMSNFSVGGYSFDEDFDVKRDVMNFTWLRSVSCPVKLAVRLQNFAVNSGFVKELSFLADLSQHKVSVEKISMRAVDEHDSPSDLEGRASVALSSRGMRPKVFVSLKSARYSDAFLRLPKFVERTGADVHADTASSSPRGEKSEKFLWSSRPIDLASFEGLDGSIEVHVKELFFGGRMLSNFTWLSTLKEGVMSMDKLHFAQGKSGTVDISGNIGMGEVSSLSLVVSASDVSIGDVEQQTNSSQTSKVSGHVSVSGSIQTQGRSMLELANALKGKIKFAARGLDIGGVDLNGFIEDLFAAESKSEVASLARVHLYRGSTLFETLDGESQIDQGSLASSLQFKIGNAAGSASVNLSVPQLAVIALFRFFFIPPESESPVHMDMHLQGYVWQPNPTFDIDSLYEIVRSNR
;
A
#
# COMPACT_ATOMS: atom_id res chain seq x y z
N MET A 1 91.29 54.52 -56.95
CA MET A 1 91.55 53.13 -56.50
C MET A 1 90.67 52.91 -55.28
N GLY A 2 89.63 52.10 -55.24
CA GLY A 2 89.05 51.11 -56.13
C GLY A 2 88.05 50.36 -55.24
N ASP A 3 86.80 50.26 -55.68
CA ASP A 3 85.67 49.71 -54.92
C ASP A 3 85.95 48.30 -54.36
N ALA A 4 85.89 48.17 -53.03
CA ALA A 4 86.02 46.89 -52.34
C ALA A 4 85.17 46.82 -51.05
N PHE A 5 83.90 47.25 -51.09
CA PHE A 5 82.93 47.01 -50.02
C PHE A 5 81.53 46.79 -50.59
N GLY A 6 81.23 45.57 -51.05
CA GLY A 6 79.96 45.31 -51.73
C GLY A 6 79.44 43.87 -51.73
N ILE A 7 79.87 42.99 -50.81
CA ILE A 7 79.51 41.57 -50.88
C ILE A 7 78.82 40.92 -49.64
N PRO A 8 78.77 41.43 -48.38
CA PRO A 8 78.03 40.70 -47.34
C PRO A 8 76.53 41.05 -47.27
N MET A 9 76.09 42.23 -47.76
CA MET A 9 74.71 42.70 -47.61
C MET A 9 73.74 42.08 -48.64
N LYS A 10 74.24 41.73 -49.84
CA LYS A 10 73.47 40.98 -50.84
C LYS A 10 73.31 39.51 -50.46
N PHE A 11 74.27 38.92 -49.74
CA PHE A 11 74.16 37.53 -49.28
C PHE A 11 73.22 37.44 -48.08
N LEU A 12 73.32 38.34 -47.09
CA LEU A 12 72.38 38.37 -45.96
C LEU A 12 70.97 38.79 -46.39
N GLY A 13 70.84 39.75 -47.32
CA GLY A 13 69.55 40.12 -47.92
C GLY A 13 68.94 39.00 -48.76
N ARG A 14 69.75 38.25 -49.54
CA ARG A 14 69.27 37.04 -50.25
C ARG A 14 68.98 35.90 -49.30
N LEU A 15 69.68 35.75 -48.19
CA LEU A 15 69.41 34.71 -47.20
C LEU A 15 68.16 35.05 -46.39
N CYS A 16 67.96 36.30 -45.97
CA CYS A 16 66.73 36.75 -45.33
C CYS A 16 65.54 36.72 -46.29
N CYS A 17 65.74 37.07 -47.57
CA CYS A 17 64.70 36.99 -48.59
C CYS A 17 64.42 35.54 -49.00
N CYS A 18 65.42 34.65 -49.08
CA CYS A 18 65.22 33.21 -49.26
C CYS A 18 64.55 32.58 -48.04
N VAL A 19 64.90 32.99 -46.81
CA VAL A 19 64.23 32.52 -45.59
C VAL A 19 62.81 33.07 -45.51
N LEU A 20 62.54 34.33 -45.87
CA LEU A 20 61.19 34.91 -45.95
C LEU A 20 60.36 34.32 -47.09
N VAL A 21 60.96 34.02 -48.25
CA VAL A 21 60.31 33.34 -49.37
C VAL A 21 60.06 31.87 -49.02
N VAL A 22 60.96 31.20 -48.30
CA VAL A 22 60.74 29.85 -47.78
C VAL A 22 59.70 29.85 -46.66
N PHE A 23 59.65 30.87 -45.79
CA PHE A 23 58.62 31.00 -44.75
C PHE A 23 57.26 31.36 -45.34
N ALA A 24 57.23 32.28 -46.31
CA ALA A 24 56.03 32.65 -47.06
C ALA A 24 55.55 31.48 -47.94
N ALA A 25 56.47 30.72 -48.55
CA ALA A 25 56.14 29.47 -49.23
C ALA A 25 55.63 28.43 -48.23
N LEU A 26 56.26 28.20 -47.08
CA LEU A 26 55.78 27.28 -46.05
C LEU A 26 54.42 27.71 -45.45
N ALA A 27 54.09 29.00 -45.49
CA ALA A 27 52.81 29.55 -45.02
C ALA A 27 51.70 29.57 -46.10
N PHE A 28 52.03 29.83 -47.37
CA PHE A 28 51.07 29.91 -48.50
C PHE A 28 50.95 28.63 -49.33
N VAL A 29 52.00 27.82 -49.46
CA VAL A 29 51.99 26.52 -50.17
C VAL A 29 50.95 25.56 -49.60
N PRO A 30 50.69 25.48 -48.27
CA PRO A 30 49.59 24.66 -47.75
C PRO A 30 48.20 25.03 -48.30
N TYR A 31 47.99 26.28 -48.74
CA TYR A 31 46.74 26.72 -49.36
C TYR A 31 46.70 26.48 -50.88
N LEU A 32 47.84 26.22 -51.51
CA LEU A 32 47.97 25.96 -52.96
C LEU A 32 48.02 24.46 -53.30
N VAL A 33 48.36 23.61 -52.33
CA VAL A 33 48.36 22.15 -52.48
C VAL A 33 46.96 21.62 -52.20
N ASP A 34 46.37 20.93 -53.18
CA ASP A 34 45.18 20.12 -52.96
C ASP A 34 45.57 18.87 -52.15
N TRP A 35 45.52 19.01 -50.82
CA TRP A 35 45.83 17.93 -49.89
C TRP A 35 44.94 16.70 -50.08
N ASN A 36 43.71 16.90 -50.58
CA ASN A 36 42.77 15.84 -50.90
C ASN A 36 43.28 14.98 -52.06
N ALA A 37 43.80 15.62 -53.12
CA ALA A 37 44.31 14.93 -54.30
C ALA A 37 45.66 14.21 -54.05
N HIS A 38 46.55 14.77 -53.23
CA HIS A 38 47.93 14.26 -53.13
C HIS A 38 48.22 13.36 -51.93
N TYR A 39 47.61 13.65 -50.77
CA TYR A 39 47.81 12.86 -49.55
C TYR A 39 46.60 12.02 -49.17
N GLY A 40 45.45 12.25 -49.81
CA GLY A 40 44.25 11.44 -49.65
C GLY A 40 44.61 9.96 -49.82
N GLU A 41 45.08 9.54 -50.99
CA GLU A 41 45.35 8.13 -51.32
C GLU A 41 46.34 7.45 -50.33
N TYR A 42 47.33 8.19 -49.83
CA TYR A 42 48.28 7.70 -48.82
C TYR A 42 47.61 7.49 -47.45
N VAL A 43 46.81 8.46 -47.00
CA VAL A 43 46.04 8.37 -45.75
C VAL A 43 44.99 7.26 -45.85
N PHE A 44 44.33 7.09 -47.00
CA PHE A 44 43.43 5.98 -47.31
C PHE A 44 44.14 4.63 -47.31
N LYS A 45 45.36 4.55 -47.85
CA LYS A 45 46.14 3.31 -47.87
C LYS A 45 46.65 2.94 -46.49
N GLN A 46 47.00 3.90 -45.62
CA GLN A 46 47.39 3.62 -44.24
C GLN A 46 46.20 3.31 -43.33
N LEU A 47 45.10 4.05 -43.44
CA LEU A 47 43.84 3.72 -42.74
C LEU A 47 43.30 2.37 -43.24
N GLY A 48 43.32 2.14 -44.55
CA GLY A 48 42.92 0.90 -45.22
C GLY A 48 43.85 -0.28 -44.95
N ALA A 49 45.16 -0.08 -44.71
CA ALA A 49 46.07 -1.13 -44.24
C ALA A 49 45.87 -1.43 -42.75
N ALA A 50 45.52 -0.42 -41.95
CA ALA A 50 45.17 -0.57 -40.55
C ALA A 50 43.79 -1.24 -40.33
N THR A 51 42.87 -1.15 -41.30
CA THR A 51 41.54 -1.80 -41.30
C THR A 51 41.43 -2.99 -42.27
N GLY A 52 42.43 -3.23 -43.12
CA GLY A 52 42.39 -4.21 -44.20
C GLY A 52 42.45 -5.67 -43.75
N SER A 53 42.82 -5.91 -42.48
CA SER A 53 42.73 -7.22 -41.84
C SER A 53 41.35 -7.49 -41.22
N SER A 54 40.41 -6.54 -41.27
CA SER A 54 39.11 -6.62 -40.61
C SER A 54 37.89 -6.40 -41.53
N GLY A 55 38.06 -6.19 -42.84
CA GLY A 55 36.92 -6.06 -43.78
C GLY A 55 36.04 -4.80 -43.60
N ALA A 56 36.60 -3.72 -43.06
CA ALA A 56 35.88 -2.45 -42.86
C ALA A 56 35.92 -1.53 -44.10
N VAL A 57 34.78 -0.91 -44.44
CA VAL A 57 34.62 0.04 -45.55
C VAL A 57 34.46 1.46 -45.00
N VAL A 58 35.34 2.38 -45.41
CA VAL A 58 35.25 3.80 -45.05
C VAL A 58 34.24 4.47 -45.98
N LYS A 59 33.13 5.01 -45.44
CA LYS A 59 31.98 5.47 -46.25
C LYS A 59 31.78 6.99 -46.31
N ALA A 60 32.47 7.79 -45.51
CA ALA A 60 32.45 9.25 -45.65
C ALA A 60 33.70 9.91 -45.05
N ILE A 61 34.24 10.91 -45.77
CA ILE A 61 35.43 11.69 -45.42
C ILE A 61 35.16 13.15 -45.77
N GLY A 62 35.23 14.04 -44.78
CA GLY A 62 35.20 15.49 -44.99
C GLY A 62 36.53 16.03 -45.53
N ASN A 63 36.68 17.36 -45.58
CA ASN A 63 37.91 17.98 -46.09
C ASN A 63 39.16 17.57 -45.27
N ILE A 64 40.25 17.24 -45.97
CA ILE A 64 41.59 17.04 -45.38
C ILE A 64 42.33 18.37 -45.37
N GLU A 65 42.70 18.86 -44.18
CA GLU A 65 43.46 20.10 -44.00
C GLU A 65 44.89 19.79 -43.56
N GLY A 66 45.90 20.32 -44.27
CA GLY A 66 47.32 20.13 -43.94
C GLY A 66 48.03 21.43 -43.57
N SER A 67 49.01 21.35 -42.67
CA SER A 67 49.92 22.47 -42.34
C SER A 67 51.38 22.02 -42.45
N LEU A 68 52.24 22.80 -43.12
CA LEU A 68 53.67 22.49 -43.28
C LEU A 68 54.56 23.01 -42.15
N LEU A 69 54.19 24.13 -41.50
CA LEU A 69 55.00 24.74 -40.42
C LEU A 69 55.12 23.84 -39.19
N LEU A 70 54.09 23.03 -38.93
CA LEU A 70 54.10 21.86 -38.06
C LEU A 70 53.34 20.77 -38.81
N PRO A 71 54.01 19.73 -39.36
CA PRO A 71 53.37 18.73 -40.20
C PRO A 71 52.23 18.01 -39.46
N LYS A 72 51.03 18.52 -39.70
CA LYS A 72 49.78 18.11 -39.09
C LYS A 72 48.76 17.93 -40.21
N LEU A 73 48.11 16.78 -40.19
CA LEU A 73 47.05 16.44 -41.13
C LEU A 73 45.76 16.23 -40.34
N THR A 74 44.72 17.00 -40.66
CA THR A 74 43.43 16.98 -39.97
C THR A 74 42.38 16.41 -40.90
N VAL A 75 41.66 15.39 -40.43
CA VAL A 75 40.54 14.75 -41.12
C VAL A 75 39.27 15.00 -40.31
N ARG A 76 38.21 15.50 -40.93
CA ARG A 76 36.92 15.76 -40.26
C ARG A 76 35.83 14.80 -40.72
N ASN A 77 34.89 14.49 -39.83
CA ASN A 77 33.68 13.69 -40.10
C ASN A 77 33.99 12.33 -40.75
N LEU A 78 34.84 11.54 -40.10
CA LEU A 78 35.21 10.21 -40.57
C LEU A 78 34.18 9.17 -40.13
N TYR A 79 33.67 8.38 -41.08
CA TYR A 79 32.76 7.27 -40.83
C TYR A 79 33.30 5.97 -41.41
N VAL A 80 33.43 4.95 -40.55
CA VAL A 80 33.83 3.60 -40.95
C VAL A 80 32.74 2.61 -40.56
N GLU A 81 32.27 1.83 -41.54
CA GLU A 81 31.29 0.75 -41.34
C GLU A 81 31.95 -0.60 -41.66
N CYS A 82 31.78 -1.59 -40.79
CA CYS A 82 32.19 -2.97 -41.09
C CYS A 82 31.26 -3.59 -42.14
N SER A 83 31.78 -4.37 -43.11
CA SER A 83 30.92 -5.14 -44.03
C SER A 83 30.26 -6.32 -43.29
N GLU A 84 29.05 -6.71 -43.72
CA GLU A 84 28.24 -7.76 -43.05
C GLU A 84 28.91 -9.15 -43.03
N ASP A 85 29.89 -9.40 -43.91
CA ASP A 85 30.54 -10.70 -44.10
C ASP A 85 31.93 -10.85 -43.44
N ALA A 86 32.43 -9.82 -42.74
CA ALA A 86 33.79 -9.82 -42.20
C ALA A 86 33.88 -10.31 -40.74
N ALA A 87 34.39 -11.53 -40.54
CA ALA A 87 34.72 -12.04 -39.21
C ALA A 87 35.86 -11.23 -38.57
N GLY A 88 35.55 -10.43 -37.54
CA GLY A 88 36.54 -9.70 -36.74
C GLY A 88 36.36 -8.17 -36.67
N CYS A 89 35.35 -7.60 -37.32
CA CYS A 89 35.03 -6.16 -37.22
C CYS A 89 33.64 -5.97 -36.62
N ALA A 90 33.59 -5.39 -35.41
CA ALA A 90 32.35 -5.18 -34.68
C ALA A 90 32.12 -3.69 -34.40
N GLY A 91 31.31 -3.04 -35.23
CA GLY A 91 30.72 -1.72 -34.94
C GLY A 91 30.99 -0.64 -35.97
N THR A 92 30.18 0.43 -35.92
CA THR A 92 30.43 1.65 -36.69
C THR A 92 31.31 2.61 -35.89
N LEU A 93 32.29 3.19 -36.55
CA LEU A 93 33.22 4.17 -35.99
C LEU A 93 32.86 5.54 -36.57
N SER A 94 32.51 6.49 -35.70
CA SER A 94 32.30 7.89 -36.10
C SER A 94 33.29 8.77 -35.35
N ILE A 95 34.02 9.62 -36.07
CA ILE A 95 35.00 10.55 -35.49
C ILE A 95 34.74 11.94 -36.07
N ASP A 96 34.49 12.92 -35.20
CA ASP A 96 34.25 14.31 -35.60
C ASP A 96 35.54 14.94 -36.17
N ARG A 97 36.68 14.71 -35.51
CA ARG A 97 37.98 15.22 -35.96
C ARG A 97 39.12 14.29 -35.55
N MET A 98 39.97 13.94 -36.52
CA MET A 98 41.20 13.17 -36.35
C MET A 98 42.41 14.02 -36.76
N GLU A 99 43.40 14.14 -35.88
CA GLU A 99 44.65 14.87 -36.13
C GLU A 99 45.83 13.90 -36.13
N LEU A 100 46.57 13.87 -37.23
CA LEU A 100 47.79 13.10 -37.40
C LEU A 100 48.99 14.05 -37.36
N SER A 101 49.86 13.89 -36.37
CA SER A 101 51.15 14.57 -36.33
C SER A 101 52.21 13.68 -36.98
N VAL A 102 52.88 14.18 -38.02
CA VAL A 102 53.85 13.42 -38.81
C VAL A 102 55.26 13.91 -38.49
N ASP A 103 56.27 13.05 -38.57
CA ASP A 103 57.67 13.44 -38.38
C ASP A 103 58.14 14.33 -39.56
N PRO A 104 58.61 15.57 -39.31
CA PRO A 104 59.05 16.49 -40.38
C PRO A 104 60.16 15.92 -41.27
N LEU A 105 61.09 15.14 -40.70
CA LEU A 105 62.20 14.52 -41.45
C LEU A 105 61.69 13.41 -42.37
N SER A 106 60.64 12.71 -41.95
CA SER A 106 60.05 11.61 -42.71
C SER A 106 59.26 12.08 -43.94
N ILE A 107 58.66 13.28 -43.89
CA ILE A 107 58.02 13.92 -45.04
C ILE A 107 59.05 14.33 -46.09
N LEU A 108 60.19 14.88 -45.66
CA LEU A 108 61.31 15.27 -46.53
C LEU A 108 61.97 14.07 -47.22
N MET A 109 61.94 12.90 -46.60
CA MET A 109 62.51 11.64 -47.13
C MET A 109 61.52 10.81 -47.96
N GLY A 110 60.28 11.27 -48.15
CA GLY A 110 59.27 10.57 -48.97
C GLY A 110 58.55 9.40 -48.29
N GLU A 111 58.81 9.14 -47.00
CA GLU A 111 58.17 8.08 -46.22
C GLU A 111 57.59 8.64 -44.90
N PRO A 112 56.42 9.29 -44.92
CA PRO A 112 55.89 9.97 -43.74
C PRO A 112 55.54 9.00 -42.61
N LYS A 113 56.20 9.14 -41.46
CA LYS A 113 55.99 8.39 -40.21
C LYS A 113 55.13 9.19 -39.25
N VAL A 114 54.00 8.61 -38.84
CA VAL A 114 53.08 9.23 -37.89
C VAL A 114 53.62 9.10 -36.45
N ARG A 115 53.60 10.19 -35.69
CA ARG A 115 54.12 10.28 -34.31
C ARG A 115 53.00 10.26 -33.26
N THR A 116 51.93 11.02 -33.51
CA THR A 116 50.80 11.15 -32.60
C THR A 116 49.49 11.13 -33.38
N ILE A 117 48.51 10.38 -32.88
CA ILE A 117 47.13 10.38 -33.38
C ILE A 117 46.24 11.00 -32.31
N SER A 118 45.53 12.09 -32.60
CA SER A 118 44.52 12.68 -31.71
C SER A 118 43.13 12.52 -32.31
N LEU A 119 42.20 11.95 -31.54
CA LEU A 119 40.81 11.71 -31.94
C LEU A 119 39.89 12.56 -31.07
N TYR A 120 38.99 13.32 -31.69
CA TYR A 120 37.98 14.13 -31.02
C TYR A 120 36.59 13.67 -31.43
N GLY A 121 35.66 13.60 -30.48
CA GLY A 121 34.27 13.25 -30.77
C GLY A 121 34.10 11.80 -31.23
N LEU A 122 34.99 10.88 -30.84
CA LEU A 122 34.89 9.48 -31.23
C LEU A 122 33.64 8.85 -30.63
N ARG A 123 32.80 8.23 -31.46
CA ARG A 123 31.66 7.41 -31.07
C ARG A 123 31.83 6.00 -31.62
N THR A 124 31.92 5.02 -30.72
CA THR A 124 32.18 3.62 -31.10
C THR A 124 31.70 2.65 -30.02
N SER A 125 31.67 1.36 -30.36
CA SER A 125 31.48 0.27 -29.40
C SER A 125 32.81 -0.08 -28.72
N VAL A 126 32.75 -0.82 -27.61
CA VAL A 126 33.96 -1.36 -26.96
C VAL A 126 34.79 -2.22 -27.93
N GLY A 127 34.14 -3.07 -28.73
CA GLY A 127 34.81 -3.90 -29.73
C GLY A 127 35.50 -3.07 -30.82
N GLY A 128 34.85 -2.01 -31.30
CA GLY A 128 35.43 -1.08 -32.27
C GLY A 128 36.65 -0.33 -31.71
N LEU A 129 36.61 0.09 -30.45
CA LEU A 129 37.74 0.72 -29.77
C LEU A 129 38.92 -0.24 -29.62
N VAL A 130 38.68 -1.48 -29.17
CA VAL A 130 39.72 -2.50 -29.01
C VAL A 130 40.36 -2.86 -30.34
N GLY A 131 39.57 -3.02 -31.41
CA GLY A 131 40.09 -3.26 -32.76
C GLY A 131 40.97 -2.11 -33.25
N MET A 132 40.54 -0.87 -33.06
CA MET A 132 41.28 0.34 -33.47
C MET A 132 42.60 0.49 -32.71
N VAL A 133 42.62 0.30 -31.39
CA VAL A 133 43.84 0.43 -30.58
C VAL A 133 44.79 -0.77 -30.80
N GLY A 134 44.23 -1.96 -30.98
CA GLY A 134 44.99 -3.21 -31.19
C GLY A 134 45.74 -3.26 -32.52
N SER A 135 45.18 -2.74 -33.61
CA SER A 135 45.85 -2.70 -34.92
C SER A 135 46.97 -1.65 -34.98
N GLN A 136 46.82 -0.53 -34.28
CA GLN A 136 47.75 0.61 -34.31
C GLN A 136 48.99 0.44 -33.41
N THR A 137 48.94 -0.45 -32.42
CA THR A 137 50.09 -0.72 -31.53
C THR A 137 51.13 -1.68 -32.14
N LYS A 138 50.77 -2.42 -33.19
CA LYS A 138 51.70 -3.31 -33.93
C LYS A 138 52.62 -2.57 -34.92
N SER A 139 52.30 -1.33 -35.29
CA SER A 139 52.98 -0.55 -36.35
C SER A 139 54.00 0.49 -35.83
N GLY A 140 54.31 0.51 -34.53
CA GLY A 140 55.36 1.39 -33.96
C GLY A 140 54.93 2.83 -33.67
N LEU A 141 53.63 3.10 -33.53
CA LEU A 141 53.09 4.42 -33.17
C LEU A 141 53.28 4.72 -31.68
N GLY A 142 53.89 5.87 -31.36
CA GLY A 142 54.29 6.24 -29.99
C GLY A 142 53.17 6.77 -29.09
N HIS A 143 52.16 7.46 -29.63
CA HIS A 143 51.12 8.14 -28.82
C HIS A 143 49.75 8.22 -29.51
N VAL A 144 48.69 7.78 -28.82
CA VAL A 144 47.28 8.00 -29.21
C VAL A 144 46.58 8.84 -28.14
N ARG A 145 45.81 9.85 -28.53
CA ARG A 145 45.02 10.71 -27.64
C ARG A 145 43.56 10.71 -28.08
N ILE A 146 42.64 10.66 -27.14
CA ILE A 146 41.19 10.66 -27.38
C ILE A 146 40.58 11.76 -26.52
N PHE A 147 39.67 12.56 -27.07
CA PHE A 147 39.03 13.68 -26.37
C PHE A 147 37.53 13.73 -26.65
N ASP A 148 36.75 14.13 -25.65
CA ASP A 148 35.30 14.39 -25.74
C ASP A 148 34.55 13.31 -26.54
N SER A 149 34.79 12.06 -26.18
CA SER A 149 34.36 10.87 -26.91
C SER A 149 33.35 10.05 -26.11
N ALA A 150 32.66 9.12 -26.76
CA ALA A 150 31.60 8.30 -26.19
C ALA A 150 31.75 6.83 -26.63
N VAL A 151 31.82 5.93 -25.66
CA VAL A 151 31.91 4.48 -25.90
C VAL A 151 30.61 3.83 -25.45
N VAL A 152 29.91 3.19 -26.37
CA VAL A 152 28.66 2.49 -26.07
C VAL A 152 28.98 1.06 -25.61
N THR A 153 28.47 0.71 -24.43
CA THR A 153 28.58 -0.61 -23.83
C THR A 153 27.34 -1.43 -24.20
N GLY A 154 27.52 -2.53 -24.98
CA GLY A 154 26.45 -3.52 -25.24
C GLY A 154 25.60 -3.40 -26.53
N GLY A 155 26.14 -3.03 -27.69
CA GLY A 155 25.39 -3.14 -28.96
C GLY A 155 26.04 -2.49 -30.20
N VAL A 156 25.40 -2.65 -31.37
CA VAL A 156 25.76 -1.97 -32.63
C VAL A 156 25.40 -0.48 -32.51
N VAL A 157 26.31 0.40 -32.91
CA VAL A 157 26.14 1.85 -32.87
C VAL A 157 25.10 2.26 -33.94
N GLY A 158 23.91 2.68 -33.48
CA GLY A 158 22.79 3.15 -34.32
C GLY A 158 21.89 4.14 -33.57
N ALA A 159 20.92 4.75 -34.27
CA ALA A 159 20.10 5.90 -33.84
C ALA A 159 19.21 5.70 -32.58
N SER A 160 19.30 4.55 -31.91
CA SER A 160 18.59 4.23 -30.65
C SER A 160 19.54 3.78 -29.53
N ALA A 161 20.79 4.23 -29.52
CA ALA A 161 21.63 4.11 -28.33
C ALA A 161 21.02 4.98 -27.21
N SER A 162 20.42 4.35 -26.20
CA SER A 162 19.92 5.09 -25.03
C SER A 162 21.09 5.77 -24.32
N ALA A 163 20.90 7.03 -23.90
CA ALA A 163 21.90 7.84 -23.19
C ALA A 163 22.53 7.16 -21.95
N TYR A 164 21.92 6.09 -21.44
CA TYR A 164 22.31 5.38 -20.22
C TYR A 164 23.44 4.35 -20.34
N ASN A 165 23.85 3.91 -21.54
CA ASN A 165 24.89 2.87 -21.70
C ASN A 165 26.20 3.41 -22.29
N THR A 166 26.42 4.70 -22.13
CA THR A 166 27.53 5.41 -22.74
C THR A 166 28.56 5.79 -21.68
N VAL A 167 29.77 5.29 -21.85
CA VAL A 167 30.94 5.77 -21.10
C VAL A 167 31.50 6.97 -21.83
N HIS A 168 31.45 8.15 -21.19
CA HIS A 168 32.01 9.36 -21.77
C HIS A 168 33.50 9.46 -21.44
N VAL A 169 34.32 9.64 -22.46
CA VAL A 169 35.76 9.82 -22.34
C VAL A 169 36.06 11.30 -22.49
N LYS A 170 36.37 11.99 -21.40
CA LYS A 170 36.77 13.41 -21.45
C LYS A 170 38.14 13.56 -22.09
N SER A 171 39.08 12.74 -21.65
CA SER A 171 40.40 12.61 -22.26
C SER A 171 40.95 11.20 -22.03
N ALA A 172 41.68 10.64 -22.99
CA ALA A 172 42.48 9.44 -22.81
C ALA A 172 43.79 9.58 -23.56
N THR A 173 44.87 9.02 -23.03
CA THR A 173 46.19 8.96 -23.67
C THR A 173 46.72 7.56 -23.56
N ILE A 174 47.13 6.98 -24.68
CA ILE A 174 47.78 5.68 -24.77
C ILE A 174 49.19 5.92 -25.30
N LYS A 175 50.20 5.43 -24.59
CA LYS A 175 51.63 5.58 -24.92
C LYS A 175 52.25 4.20 -25.06
N SER A 176 53.04 4.01 -26.11
CA SER A 176 53.83 2.80 -26.30
C SER A 176 55.31 3.11 -26.05
N SER A 177 55.95 2.34 -25.17
CA SER A 177 57.38 2.47 -24.85
C SER A 177 58.03 1.08 -24.84
N GLY A 178 58.61 0.68 -25.97
CA GLY A 178 59.18 -0.65 -26.15
C GLY A 178 58.10 -1.74 -26.06
N SER A 179 58.23 -2.66 -25.10
CA SER A 179 57.25 -3.72 -24.86
C SER A 179 56.18 -3.36 -23.81
N ALA A 180 56.17 -2.12 -23.32
CA ALA A 180 55.21 -1.61 -22.36
C ALA A 180 54.20 -0.62 -22.99
N LEU A 181 52.93 -0.78 -22.65
CA LEU A 181 51.83 0.10 -23.02
C LEU A 181 51.28 0.75 -21.75
N PHE A 182 51.17 2.07 -21.77
CA PHE A 182 50.60 2.88 -20.69
C PHE A 182 49.33 3.56 -21.20
N GLY A 183 48.27 3.54 -20.42
CA GLY A 183 47.02 4.21 -20.77
C GLY A 183 46.46 4.97 -19.59
N ASP A 184 46.23 6.27 -19.74
CA ASP A 184 45.56 7.11 -18.73
C ASP A 184 44.29 7.71 -19.33
N ALA A 185 43.17 7.68 -18.61
CA ALA A 185 41.93 8.29 -19.07
C ALA A 185 41.10 8.94 -17.96
N VAL A 186 40.36 9.99 -18.32
CA VAL A 186 39.33 10.62 -17.51
C VAL A 186 37.98 10.23 -18.09
N LEU A 187 37.29 9.35 -17.38
CA LEU A 187 36.00 8.80 -17.75
C LEU A 187 34.88 9.46 -16.94
N LYS A 188 33.71 9.61 -17.55
CA LYS A 188 32.46 9.89 -16.84
C LYS A 188 31.51 8.72 -17.11
N ILE A 189 31.16 7.99 -16.05
CA ILE A 189 30.26 6.84 -16.08
C ILE A 189 29.07 7.20 -15.21
N GLY A 190 27.89 7.34 -15.80
CA GLY A 190 26.74 7.92 -15.12
C GLY A 190 27.01 9.35 -14.64
N GLY A 191 26.76 9.62 -13.35
CA GLY A 191 27.05 10.90 -12.71
C GLY A 191 28.52 11.08 -12.29
N THR A 192 29.32 10.01 -12.27
CA THR A 192 30.60 9.97 -11.57
C THR A 192 31.78 10.09 -12.52
N LYS A 193 32.80 10.84 -12.08
CA LYS A 193 34.08 10.97 -12.78
C LYS A 193 35.08 9.93 -12.24
N TYR A 194 35.66 9.17 -13.15
CA TYR A 194 36.69 8.17 -12.87
C TYR A 194 38.01 8.50 -13.56
N LEU A 195 39.12 8.17 -12.91
CA LEU A 195 40.48 8.24 -13.42
C LEU A 195 40.97 6.81 -13.67
N LEU A 196 41.16 6.46 -14.94
CA LEU A 196 41.74 5.19 -15.36
C LEU A 196 43.25 5.36 -15.51
N SER A 197 44.03 4.44 -14.95
CA SER A 197 45.43 4.25 -15.28
C SER A 197 45.68 2.77 -15.57
N SER A 198 46.43 2.48 -16.62
CA SER A 198 46.67 1.13 -17.10
C SER A 198 48.12 0.96 -17.53
N LYS A 199 48.68 -0.20 -17.21
CA LYS A 199 50.03 -0.61 -17.56
C LYS A 199 49.98 -2.05 -18.03
N LEU A 200 50.51 -2.29 -19.21
CA LEU A 200 50.62 -3.60 -19.83
C LEU A 200 52.08 -3.80 -20.25
N GLU A 201 52.76 -4.82 -19.73
CA GLU A 201 54.13 -5.16 -20.13
C GLU A 201 54.14 -6.53 -20.81
N ARG A 202 54.82 -6.62 -21.95
CA ARG A 202 55.02 -7.89 -22.67
C ARG A 202 56.48 -8.32 -22.59
N SER A 203 56.73 -9.60 -22.34
CA SER A 203 58.07 -10.19 -22.32
C SER A 203 58.04 -11.59 -22.96
N ALA A 204 59.22 -12.15 -23.23
CA ALA A 204 59.34 -13.54 -23.68
C ALA A 204 58.87 -14.56 -22.62
N ALA A 205 58.85 -14.17 -21.34
CA ALA A 205 58.43 -14.99 -20.21
C ALA A 205 56.91 -14.88 -19.90
N GLY A 206 56.17 -13.98 -20.56
CA GLY A 206 54.75 -13.73 -20.32
C GLY A 206 54.38 -12.25 -20.36
N SER A 207 53.10 -11.95 -20.16
CA SER A 207 52.55 -10.59 -20.15
C SER A 207 52.01 -10.23 -18.77
N THR A 208 52.24 -9.01 -18.28
CA THR A 208 51.67 -8.50 -17.03
C THR A 208 50.70 -7.36 -17.34
N VAL A 209 49.55 -7.34 -16.66
CA VAL A 209 48.49 -6.34 -16.81
C VAL A 209 48.18 -5.76 -15.46
N LYS A 210 48.14 -4.43 -15.36
CA LYS A 210 47.59 -3.71 -14.22
C LYS A 210 46.69 -2.59 -14.73
N VAL A 211 45.43 -2.58 -14.29
CA VAL A 211 44.44 -1.56 -14.61
C VAL A 211 43.87 -1.05 -13.30
N GLU A 212 43.88 0.25 -13.11
CA GLU A 212 43.35 0.93 -11.94
C GLU A 212 42.32 1.95 -12.38
N LEU A 213 41.19 2.00 -11.67
CA LEU A 213 40.12 2.96 -11.89
C LEU A 213 39.75 3.59 -10.55
N HIS A 214 39.89 4.91 -10.43
CA HIS A 214 39.68 5.63 -9.18
C HIS A 214 38.66 6.76 -9.34
N SER A 215 37.67 6.84 -8.46
CA SER A 215 36.82 8.00 -8.21
C SER A 215 37.09 8.52 -6.78
N PRO A 216 36.43 9.61 -6.31
CA PRO A 216 36.55 10.05 -4.93
C PRO A 216 36.19 8.96 -3.90
N ASN A 217 35.22 8.09 -4.22
CA ASN A 217 34.70 7.10 -3.27
C ASN A 217 35.03 5.66 -3.67
N THR A 218 35.44 5.39 -4.91
CA THR A 218 35.59 4.02 -5.44
C THR A 218 36.95 3.80 -6.07
N SER A 219 37.65 2.75 -5.66
CA SER A 219 38.89 2.27 -6.25
C SER A 219 38.69 0.86 -6.80
N MET A 220 39.05 0.63 -8.06
CA MET A 220 39.03 -0.69 -8.69
C MET A 220 40.42 -1.00 -9.24
N VAL A 221 40.92 -2.19 -8.97
CA VAL A 221 42.24 -2.66 -9.39
C VAL A 221 42.10 -4.04 -10.00
N LEU A 222 42.49 -4.19 -11.26
CA LEU A 222 42.68 -5.47 -11.93
C LEU A 222 44.18 -5.66 -12.15
N SER A 223 44.74 -6.76 -11.65
CA SER A 223 46.15 -7.10 -11.86
C SER A 223 46.29 -8.56 -12.22
N GLY A 224 47.09 -8.90 -13.24
CA GLY A 224 47.20 -10.28 -13.70
C GLY A 224 48.39 -10.55 -14.59
N ASN A 225 48.67 -11.84 -14.77
CA ASN A 225 49.78 -12.35 -15.58
C ASN A 225 49.23 -13.37 -16.59
N GLY A 226 49.72 -13.33 -17.83
CA GLY A 226 49.39 -14.29 -18.89
C GLY A 226 50.63 -15.07 -19.34
N ALA A 227 50.43 -16.34 -19.73
CA ALA A 227 51.50 -17.18 -20.26
C ALA A 227 51.61 -17.04 -21.79
N GLY A 228 52.79 -16.67 -22.30
CA GLY A 228 53.07 -16.56 -23.73
C GLY A 228 52.89 -15.17 -24.36
N GLN A 229 52.91 -15.10 -25.70
CA GLN A 229 52.85 -13.85 -26.48
C GLN A 229 51.43 -13.28 -26.67
N GLY A 230 50.38 -14.04 -26.35
CA GLY A 230 48.98 -13.61 -26.40
C GLY A 230 48.50 -12.99 -25.08
N LEU A 231 47.73 -11.90 -25.15
CA LEU A 231 47.32 -11.14 -23.94
C LEU A 231 46.36 -11.90 -23.00
N PHE A 232 45.64 -12.88 -23.54
CA PHE A 232 44.56 -13.61 -22.88
C PHE A 232 44.71 -15.13 -22.99
N ASP A 233 45.86 -15.60 -23.50
CA ASP A 233 46.20 -17.02 -23.49
C ASP A 233 46.70 -17.35 -22.07
N ASP A 234 45.99 -18.23 -21.35
CA ASP A 234 46.30 -18.65 -19.97
C ASP A 234 46.54 -17.46 -19.02
N PHE A 235 45.51 -16.65 -18.86
CA PHE A 235 45.50 -15.42 -18.06
C PHE A 235 44.98 -15.67 -16.64
N GLY A 236 45.80 -15.35 -15.65
CA GLY A 236 45.40 -15.32 -14.24
C GLY A 236 45.41 -13.88 -13.71
N ALA A 237 44.28 -13.41 -13.18
CA ALA A 237 44.17 -12.07 -12.61
C ALA A 237 43.46 -12.04 -11.26
N ARG A 238 43.76 -11.00 -10.49
CA ARG A 238 43.07 -10.59 -9.28
C ARG A 238 42.37 -9.26 -9.55
N PHE A 239 41.08 -9.24 -9.29
CA PHE A 239 40.25 -8.04 -9.33
C PHE A 239 39.88 -7.64 -7.90
N GLU A 240 40.01 -6.37 -7.56
CA GLU A 240 39.67 -5.82 -6.24
C GLU A 240 38.94 -4.50 -6.44
N VAL A 241 37.82 -4.31 -5.75
CA VAL A 241 37.05 -3.08 -5.70
C VAL A 241 36.86 -2.71 -4.24
N LYS A 242 37.11 -1.45 -3.92
CA LYS A 242 36.78 -0.83 -2.63
C LYS A 242 35.96 0.40 -2.91
N THR A 243 34.80 0.52 -2.29
CA THR A 243 33.97 1.72 -2.39
C THR A 243 33.51 2.15 -1.01
N GLU A 244 33.49 3.46 -0.77
CA GLU A 244 32.86 4.08 0.40
C GLU A 244 31.37 4.40 0.15
N ASN A 245 30.89 4.21 -1.07
CA ASN A 245 29.51 4.49 -1.46
C ASN A 245 29.00 3.41 -2.43
N LEU A 246 28.30 2.41 -1.87
CA LEU A 246 27.71 1.32 -2.65
C LEU A 246 26.77 1.81 -3.78
N SER A 247 25.99 2.88 -3.58
CA SER A 247 25.10 3.41 -4.61
C SER A 247 25.87 3.92 -5.83
N GLU A 248 27.00 4.59 -5.62
CA GLU A 248 27.88 5.06 -6.71
C GLU A 248 28.40 3.88 -7.54
N LEU A 249 28.87 2.83 -6.87
CA LEU A 249 29.33 1.61 -7.53
C LEU A 249 28.20 0.93 -8.30
N ALA A 250 27.03 0.77 -7.67
CA ALA A 250 25.88 0.10 -8.26
C ALA A 250 25.36 0.83 -9.50
N GLN A 251 25.30 2.17 -9.48
CA GLN A 251 24.99 3.00 -10.66
C GLN A 251 26.03 2.84 -11.77
N THR A 252 27.31 2.79 -11.41
CA THR A 252 28.41 2.61 -12.37
C THR A 252 28.30 1.25 -13.06
N VAL A 253 28.04 0.18 -12.31
CA VAL A 253 27.82 -1.15 -12.86
C VAL A 253 26.54 -1.19 -13.71
N ALA A 254 25.46 -0.53 -13.28
CA ALA A 254 24.21 -0.45 -14.03
C ALA A 254 24.40 0.16 -15.43
N VAL A 255 25.20 1.24 -15.55
CA VAL A 255 25.54 1.89 -16.82
C VAL A 255 26.34 0.95 -17.74
N VAL A 256 27.34 0.26 -17.19
CA VAL A 256 28.27 -0.59 -17.98
C VAL A 256 27.62 -1.90 -18.41
N THR A 257 26.77 -2.47 -17.56
CA THR A 257 26.15 -3.78 -17.79
C THR A 257 24.75 -3.71 -18.38
N ASN A 258 24.14 -2.52 -18.41
CA ASN A 258 22.73 -2.29 -18.76
C ASN A 258 21.73 -3.01 -17.82
N TYR A 259 22.15 -3.39 -16.60
CA TYR A 259 21.26 -3.91 -15.56
C TYR A 259 20.74 -2.77 -14.68
N ARG A 260 19.63 -2.18 -15.12
CA ARG A 260 18.98 -1.03 -14.46
C ARG A 260 18.54 -1.25 -13.01
N LEU A 261 18.27 -2.50 -12.60
CA LEU A 261 17.95 -2.84 -11.20
C LEU A 261 19.09 -2.50 -10.23
N LEU A 262 20.35 -2.56 -10.66
CA LEU A 262 21.48 -2.15 -9.81
C LEU A 262 21.50 -0.63 -9.60
N GLY A 263 20.95 0.11 -10.56
CA GLY A 263 20.75 1.55 -10.43
C GLY A 263 19.83 1.90 -9.26
N SER A 264 18.99 0.97 -8.80
CA SER A 264 18.03 1.19 -7.71
C SER A 264 18.57 0.98 -6.28
N VAL A 265 19.87 0.70 -6.11
CA VAL A 265 20.48 0.55 -4.77
C VAL A 265 20.80 1.92 -4.19
N ALA A 266 20.18 2.26 -3.04
CA ALA A 266 20.29 3.57 -2.41
C ALA A 266 21.05 3.53 -1.06
N SER A 267 22.07 2.69 -0.96
CA SER A 267 22.90 2.55 0.25
C SER A 267 24.24 3.29 0.09
N ALA A 268 24.60 4.08 1.10
CA ALA A 268 25.88 4.80 1.17
C ALA A 268 26.92 4.04 2.02
N GLU A 269 26.80 2.72 2.12
CA GLU A 269 27.73 1.89 2.89
C GLU A 269 29.03 1.58 2.14
N GLU A 270 30.07 1.24 2.90
CA GLU A 270 31.33 0.72 2.36
C GLU A 270 31.14 -0.71 1.82
N MET A 271 31.80 -1.02 0.70
CA MET A 271 31.83 -2.37 0.13
C MET A 271 33.24 -2.72 -0.38
N VAL A 272 33.65 -3.95 -0.11
CA VAL A 272 34.84 -4.56 -0.69
C VAL A 272 34.43 -5.76 -1.54
N LEU A 273 34.90 -5.80 -2.78
CA LEU A 273 34.78 -6.94 -3.68
C LEU A 273 36.18 -7.40 -4.06
N SER A 274 36.46 -8.70 -4.00
CA SER A 274 37.71 -9.25 -4.51
C SER A 274 37.44 -10.55 -5.24
N ALA A 275 38.12 -10.81 -6.36
CA ALA A 275 37.90 -12.00 -7.17
C ALA A 275 39.19 -12.49 -7.83
N GLY A 276 39.36 -13.80 -7.91
CA GLY A 276 40.33 -14.46 -8.77
C GLY A 276 39.72 -14.79 -10.11
N ILE A 277 40.40 -14.45 -11.19
CA ILE A 277 39.97 -14.70 -12.56
C ILE A 277 41.00 -15.60 -13.24
N LYS A 278 40.56 -16.68 -13.88
CA LYS A 278 41.38 -17.54 -14.70
C LYS A 278 40.73 -17.74 -16.05
N ALA A 279 41.46 -17.52 -17.12
CA ALA A 279 41.04 -17.82 -18.48
C ALA A 279 42.13 -18.66 -19.13
N ALA A 280 41.77 -19.80 -19.73
CA ALA A 280 42.74 -20.69 -20.35
C ALA A 280 42.37 -21.00 -21.80
N LYS A 281 43.39 -21.14 -22.65
CA LYS A 281 43.20 -21.23 -24.10
C LYS A 281 42.45 -22.53 -24.44
N GLY A 282 41.23 -22.39 -24.96
CA GLY A 282 40.39 -23.54 -25.34
C GLY A 282 39.67 -24.25 -24.19
N SER A 283 39.79 -23.80 -22.95
CA SER A 283 39.19 -24.44 -21.75
C SER A 283 38.16 -23.59 -21.00
N GLY A 284 37.97 -22.33 -21.39
CA GLY A 284 36.90 -21.48 -20.86
C GLY A 284 37.37 -20.40 -19.89
N PHE A 285 36.43 -19.82 -19.14
CA PHE A 285 36.65 -18.73 -18.19
C PHE A 285 36.11 -19.10 -16.82
N GLU A 286 36.89 -18.86 -15.77
CA GLU A 286 36.54 -19.09 -14.38
C GLU A 286 36.75 -17.82 -13.54
N VAL A 287 35.77 -17.52 -12.68
CA VAL A 287 35.89 -16.60 -11.54
C VAL A 287 35.78 -17.43 -10.28
N LYS A 288 36.84 -17.42 -9.47
CA LYS A 288 36.92 -18.12 -8.19
C LYS A 288 37.17 -17.14 -7.07
N ASP A 289 36.73 -17.51 -5.87
CA ASP A 289 36.92 -16.72 -4.66
C ASP A 289 36.41 -15.27 -4.80
N LEU A 290 35.32 -15.04 -5.55
CA LEU A 290 34.73 -13.70 -5.57
C LEU A 290 34.07 -13.47 -4.22
N THR A 291 34.66 -12.65 -3.37
CA THR A 291 34.12 -12.26 -2.06
C THR A 291 33.46 -10.90 -2.16
N MET A 292 32.26 -10.75 -1.61
CA MET A 292 31.55 -9.49 -1.43
C MET A 292 31.35 -9.25 0.05
N GLN A 293 31.76 -8.09 0.54
CA GLN A 293 31.59 -7.72 1.95
C GLN A 293 31.19 -6.26 2.07
N SER A 294 29.99 -6.03 2.57
CA SER A 294 29.47 -4.76 3.06
C SER A 294 28.69 -5.00 4.36
N LYS A 295 28.10 -3.96 4.94
CA LYS A 295 27.21 -4.09 6.09
C LYS A 295 25.90 -4.81 5.72
N SER A 296 25.36 -4.56 4.53
CA SER A 296 24.07 -5.10 4.09
C SER A 296 24.16 -6.34 3.21
N ILE A 297 25.32 -6.64 2.62
CA ILE A 297 25.54 -7.81 1.75
C ILE A 297 26.87 -8.48 2.12
N SER A 298 26.82 -9.77 2.40
CA SER A 298 28.04 -10.57 2.54
C SER A 298 27.87 -11.91 1.84
N GLY A 299 28.87 -12.32 1.06
CA GLY A 299 28.79 -13.57 0.31
C GLY A 299 29.99 -13.86 -0.58
N THR A 300 29.92 -15.00 -1.27
CA THR A 300 30.86 -15.44 -2.29
C THR A 300 30.16 -15.82 -3.59
N LEU A 301 30.88 -15.68 -4.70
CA LEU A 301 30.43 -16.08 -6.04
C LEU A 301 31.52 -16.92 -6.70
N GLU A 302 31.09 -18.00 -7.32
CA GLU A 302 31.90 -18.81 -8.23
C GLU A 302 31.20 -18.87 -9.60
N LEU A 303 31.96 -18.68 -10.66
CA LEU A 303 31.49 -18.75 -12.04
C LEU A 303 32.48 -19.58 -12.85
N ALA A 304 32.00 -20.55 -13.61
CA ALA A 304 32.83 -21.30 -14.56
C ALA A 304 32.04 -21.50 -15.86
N CYS A 305 32.64 -21.18 -17.00
CA CYS A 305 32.04 -21.34 -18.32
C CYS A 305 32.95 -22.19 -19.21
N THR A 306 32.44 -23.28 -19.79
CA THR A 306 33.18 -24.18 -20.69
C THR A 306 32.95 -23.87 -22.17
N TYR A 307 33.78 -24.44 -23.07
CA TYR A 307 33.59 -24.31 -24.52
C TYR A 307 32.36 -25.15 -24.96
N ALA A 308 31.49 -24.55 -25.78
CA ALA A 308 30.07 -24.88 -25.92
C ALA A 308 29.28 -24.48 -24.66
N PRO A 309 28.29 -23.60 -24.83
CA PRO A 309 28.03 -22.39 -24.05
C PRO A 309 27.43 -22.63 -22.66
N PHE A 310 28.01 -23.56 -21.90
CA PHE A 310 27.58 -24.00 -20.59
C PHE A 310 28.32 -23.22 -19.50
N CYS A 311 27.56 -22.46 -18.71
CA CYS A 311 28.08 -21.75 -17.54
C CYS A 311 27.45 -22.30 -16.26
N THR A 312 28.26 -22.54 -15.24
CA THR A 312 27.82 -22.84 -13.88
C THR A 312 28.15 -21.67 -12.97
N THR A 313 27.14 -21.16 -12.27
CA THR A 313 27.29 -20.08 -11.29
C THR A 313 26.78 -20.55 -9.94
N SER A 314 27.57 -20.36 -8.88
CA SER A 314 27.14 -20.54 -7.50
C SER A 314 27.27 -19.23 -6.76
N LEU A 315 26.15 -18.74 -6.22
CA LEU A 315 26.03 -17.52 -5.43
C LEU A 315 25.71 -17.92 -3.99
N ASN A 316 26.58 -17.61 -3.04
CA ASN A 316 26.39 -17.97 -1.63
C ASN A 316 26.45 -16.71 -0.77
N PHE A 317 25.33 -16.28 -0.18
CA PHE A 317 25.27 -15.11 0.68
C PHE A 317 25.00 -15.51 2.13
N SER A 318 25.76 -14.94 3.06
CA SER A 318 25.52 -15.09 4.50
C SER A 318 24.37 -14.21 4.98
N SER A 319 24.24 -13.00 4.44
CA SER A 319 23.16 -12.08 4.76
C SER A 319 22.90 -11.08 3.64
N ILE A 320 21.63 -10.75 3.42
CA ILE A 320 21.17 -9.65 2.54
C ILE A 320 20.14 -8.81 3.31
N ASP A 321 20.44 -7.54 3.56
CA ASP A 321 19.52 -6.60 4.18
C ASP A 321 18.86 -5.71 3.13
N LEU A 322 17.62 -6.04 2.76
CA LEU A 322 16.87 -5.28 1.75
C LEU A 322 16.39 -3.93 2.27
N ASP A 323 16.18 -3.80 3.59
CA ASP A 323 15.73 -2.55 4.20
C ASP A 323 16.85 -1.49 4.15
N ALA A 324 18.10 -1.92 4.33
CA ALA A 324 19.26 -1.05 4.22
C ALA A 324 19.63 -0.71 2.75
N LEU A 325 19.40 -1.63 1.81
CA LEU A 325 19.67 -1.39 0.38
C LEU A 325 18.59 -0.52 -0.29
N PHE A 326 17.35 -0.63 0.17
CA PHE A 326 16.17 0.03 -0.37
C PHE A 326 15.33 0.71 0.74
N PRO A 327 15.86 1.74 1.42
CA PRO A 327 15.18 2.38 2.54
C PRO A 327 13.81 2.98 2.15
N GLU A 328 12.77 2.67 2.94
CA GLU A 328 11.44 3.27 2.78
C GLU A 328 11.49 4.77 3.15
N GLY A 329 10.90 5.65 2.32
CA GLY A 329 10.67 7.07 2.69
C GLY A 329 11.59 8.12 2.08
N LEU A 330 12.45 7.81 1.10
CA LEU A 330 13.12 8.84 0.31
C LEU A 330 12.12 9.46 -0.68
N GLY A 331 11.58 10.62 -0.30
CA GLY A 331 10.67 11.42 -1.10
C GLY A 331 11.38 12.37 -2.07
N THR A 332 10.65 12.70 -3.15
CA THR A 332 10.75 13.90 -4.01
C THR A 332 11.82 13.99 -5.11
N GLU A 333 12.94 13.26 -5.08
CA GLU A 333 13.84 13.15 -6.27
C GLU A 333 13.75 11.77 -6.97
N GLN A 334 12.92 10.86 -6.43
CA GLN A 334 12.81 9.45 -6.82
C GLN A 334 11.93 9.16 -8.06
N ASP A 335 11.35 10.16 -8.73
CA ASP A 335 10.54 9.93 -9.94
C ASP A 335 11.36 9.28 -11.07
N ALA A 336 12.68 9.50 -11.10
CA ALA A 336 13.59 8.83 -12.03
C ALA A 336 13.86 7.35 -11.65
N TYR A 337 13.83 7.03 -10.37
CA TYR A 337 14.21 5.72 -9.81
C TYR A 337 13.07 4.70 -9.90
N TYR A 338 11.85 5.13 -9.56
CA TYR A 338 10.64 4.36 -9.80
C TYR A 338 10.37 4.21 -11.31
N ALA A 339 10.73 5.21 -12.13
CA ALA A 339 10.69 5.08 -13.59
C ALA A 339 11.69 4.04 -14.12
N ASP A 340 12.83 3.81 -13.44
CA ASP A 340 13.83 2.83 -13.87
C ASP A 340 13.49 1.38 -13.51
N PHE A 341 12.85 1.13 -12.36
CA PHE A 341 12.23 -0.18 -12.09
C PHE A 341 11.10 -0.45 -13.11
N GLN A 342 10.27 0.55 -13.41
CA GLN A 342 9.21 0.45 -14.42
C GLN A 342 9.77 0.14 -15.81
N SER A 343 10.86 0.80 -16.22
CA SER A 343 11.48 0.61 -17.53
C SER A 343 12.23 -0.73 -17.66
N SER A 344 12.75 -1.27 -16.55
CA SER A 344 13.35 -2.61 -16.48
C SER A 344 12.30 -3.71 -16.59
N ALA A 345 11.16 -3.51 -15.93
CA ALA A 345 10.06 -4.46 -16.01
C ALA A 345 9.40 -4.44 -17.41
N GLU A 346 9.48 -3.32 -18.16
CA GLU A 346 8.97 -3.20 -19.54
C GLU A 346 9.62 -4.15 -20.55
N ARG A 347 10.84 -4.65 -20.26
CA ARG A 347 11.53 -5.66 -21.08
C ARG A 347 12.36 -6.55 -20.16
N PHE A 348 11.95 -7.80 -19.94
CA PHE A 348 12.92 -8.79 -19.49
C PHE A 348 14.02 -8.90 -20.55
N SER A 349 15.28 -8.91 -20.12
CA SER A 349 16.40 -9.15 -21.02
C SER A 349 16.18 -10.48 -21.74
N VAL A 350 16.14 -10.45 -23.08
CA VAL A 350 16.05 -11.66 -23.89
C VAL A 350 17.30 -12.47 -23.61
N VAL A 351 17.13 -13.64 -23.02
CA VAL A 351 18.25 -14.55 -22.79
C VAL A 351 18.68 -15.08 -24.14
N PRO A 352 19.97 -14.97 -24.52
CA PRO A 352 20.41 -15.43 -25.81
C PRO A 352 20.14 -16.93 -25.99
N SER A 353 19.63 -17.32 -27.17
CA SER A 353 19.35 -18.73 -27.48
C SER A 353 20.59 -19.62 -27.47
N TRP A 354 21.78 -19.02 -27.57
CA TRP A 354 23.05 -19.71 -27.46
C TRP A 354 23.50 -19.93 -26.03
N LEU A 355 22.89 -19.35 -24.98
CA LEU A 355 23.37 -19.52 -23.61
C LEU A 355 22.73 -20.75 -22.95
N ASP A 356 23.57 -21.67 -22.46
CA ASP A 356 23.18 -22.72 -21.53
C ASP A 356 23.80 -22.43 -20.16
N ALA A 357 23.01 -22.36 -19.09
CA ALA A 357 23.56 -22.04 -17.77
C ALA A 357 22.84 -22.76 -16.65
N THR A 358 23.54 -22.98 -15.55
CA THR A 358 22.96 -23.38 -14.27
C THR A 358 23.40 -22.37 -13.22
N VAL A 359 22.44 -21.81 -12.50
CA VAL A 359 22.65 -20.81 -11.48
C VAL A 359 22.08 -21.35 -10.18
N GLY A 360 22.98 -21.59 -9.22
CA GLY A 360 22.65 -21.85 -7.83
C GLY A 360 22.74 -20.57 -7.02
N LEU A 361 21.75 -20.31 -6.18
CA LEU A 361 21.71 -19.22 -5.22
C LEU A 361 21.37 -19.80 -3.84
N ASP A 362 22.22 -19.55 -2.86
CA ASP A 362 22.02 -19.84 -1.45
C ASP A 362 22.14 -18.54 -0.66
N VAL A 363 21.11 -18.18 0.11
CA VAL A 363 21.14 -17.04 1.05
C VAL A 363 20.70 -17.51 2.42
N ARG A 364 21.58 -17.38 3.42
CA ARG A 364 21.27 -17.82 4.78
C ARG A 364 20.25 -16.94 5.49
N GLU A 365 20.34 -15.62 5.31
CA GLU A 365 19.48 -14.64 5.98
C GLU A 365 19.12 -13.48 5.04
N ILE A 366 17.83 -13.12 5.01
CA ILE A 366 17.30 -11.97 4.27
C ILE A 366 16.45 -11.15 5.23
N ASN A 367 16.82 -9.88 5.42
CA ASN A 367 16.05 -8.94 6.23
C ASN A 367 15.16 -8.09 5.32
N TYR A 368 13.87 -8.04 5.67
CA TYR A 368 12.88 -7.22 4.97
C TYR A 368 11.74 -6.83 5.91
N ARG A 369 11.43 -5.53 5.97
CA ARG A 369 10.45 -4.92 6.89
C ARG A 369 10.62 -5.39 8.33
N GLY A 370 11.85 -5.47 8.80
CA GLY A 370 12.19 -5.98 10.13
C GLY A 370 11.94 -7.48 10.35
N GLY A 371 11.39 -8.19 9.37
CA GLY A 371 11.25 -9.64 9.38
C GLY A 371 12.49 -10.34 8.81
N VAL A 372 12.83 -11.49 9.39
CA VAL A 372 13.99 -12.29 9.00
C VAL A 372 13.55 -13.55 8.28
N SER A 373 13.81 -13.62 6.97
CA SER A 373 13.65 -14.84 6.18
C SER A 373 14.98 -15.59 6.11
N ARG A 374 14.95 -16.92 6.01
CA ARG A 374 16.16 -17.76 6.07
C ARG A 374 16.21 -18.79 4.95
N ASN A 375 17.41 -19.30 4.68
CA ASN A 375 17.66 -20.44 3.79
C ASN A 375 16.99 -20.30 2.40
N LEU A 376 17.16 -19.15 1.74
CA LEU A 376 16.77 -19.01 0.34
C LEU A 376 17.66 -19.94 -0.49
N VAL A 377 17.09 -20.95 -1.13
CA VAL A 377 17.79 -21.81 -2.08
C VAL A 377 17.07 -21.72 -3.42
N ALA A 378 17.76 -21.25 -4.45
CA ALA A 378 17.26 -21.18 -5.81
C ALA A 378 18.18 -21.94 -6.77
N ALA A 379 17.59 -22.81 -7.58
CA ALA A 379 18.23 -23.49 -8.69
C ALA A 379 17.51 -23.08 -9.97
N VAL A 380 18.25 -22.43 -10.87
CA VAL A 380 17.76 -21.93 -12.15
C VAL A 380 18.60 -22.51 -13.27
N SER A 381 17.96 -23.08 -14.27
CA SER A 381 18.61 -23.56 -15.48
C SER A 381 18.17 -22.73 -16.69
N VAL A 382 19.12 -22.44 -17.57
CA VAL A 382 18.90 -21.75 -18.83
C VAL A 382 19.26 -22.72 -19.93
N ARG A 383 18.35 -22.95 -20.88
CA ARG A 383 18.59 -23.78 -22.06
C ARG A 383 17.91 -23.18 -23.28
N GLN A 384 18.66 -22.99 -24.36
CA GLN A 384 18.11 -22.48 -25.62
C GLN A 384 17.29 -21.17 -25.46
N GLY A 385 17.73 -20.26 -24.60
CA GLY A 385 17.01 -19.01 -24.29
C GLY A 385 15.82 -19.15 -23.34
N ARG A 386 15.48 -20.36 -22.89
CA ARG A 386 14.43 -20.61 -21.89
C ARG A 386 15.02 -20.71 -20.50
N ILE A 387 14.41 -20.01 -19.55
CA ILE A 387 14.74 -20.08 -18.12
C ILE A 387 13.76 -21.04 -17.45
N ALA A 388 14.28 -22.07 -16.79
CA ALA A 388 13.55 -22.93 -15.89
C ALA A 388 13.98 -22.62 -14.45
N VAL A 389 13.01 -22.29 -13.60
CA VAL A 389 13.20 -22.23 -12.15
C VAL A 389 12.86 -23.62 -11.63
N ASP A 390 13.89 -24.46 -11.51
CA ASP A 390 13.76 -25.86 -11.07
C ASP A 390 13.21 -25.91 -9.65
N ARG A 391 13.71 -25.02 -8.79
CA ARG A 391 13.27 -24.89 -7.41
C ARG A 391 13.73 -23.56 -6.81
N LEU A 392 12.82 -22.81 -6.20
CA LEU A 392 13.11 -21.75 -5.26
C LEU A 392 12.45 -22.13 -3.93
N LEU A 393 13.21 -22.18 -2.84
CA LEU A 393 12.74 -22.42 -1.48
C LEU A 393 13.17 -21.26 -0.59
N LEU A 394 12.30 -20.79 0.29
CA LEU A 394 12.59 -19.75 1.26
C LEU A 394 11.86 -20.05 2.56
N ASP A 395 12.57 -20.07 3.69
CA ASP A 395 11.92 -20.10 5.00
C ASP A 395 11.48 -18.67 5.35
N LEU A 396 10.17 -18.45 5.44
CA LEU A 396 9.55 -17.17 5.79
C LEU A 396 9.59 -16.96 7.31
N PRO A 397 9.40 -15.72 7.80
CA PRO A 397 9.26 -15.47 9.24
C PRO A 397 8.16 -16.33 9.87
N GLY A 398 8.46 -16.89 11.05
CA GLY A 398 7.55 -17.75 11.81
C GLY A 398 7.93 -19.25 11.78
N LYS A 399 7.18 -20.07 12.51
CA LYS A 399 7.50 -21.50 12.71
C LYS A 399 7.17 -22.35 11.48
N ASN A 400 8.18 -22.99 10.90
CA ASN A 400 8.06 -23.91 9.75
C ASN A 400 7.40 -23.28 8.51
N ASN A 401 7.40 -21.95 8.41
CA ASN A 401 6.83 -21.25 7.29
C ASN A 401 7.79 -21.32 6.10
N ARG A 402 7.38 -21.95 5.01
CA ARG A 402 8.21 -22.17 3.82
C ARG A 402 7.46 -21.82 2.56
N LEU A 403 8.09 -21.00 1.73
CA LEU A 403 7.68 -20.67 0.37
C LEU A 403 8.46 -21.56 -0.63
N SER A 404 7.75 -22.03 -1.64
CA SER A 404 8.30 -22.74 -2.78
C SER A 404 7.75 -22.16 -4.08
N VAL A 405 8.63 -21.90 -5.04
CA VAL A 405 8.27 -21.46 -6.39
C VAL A 405 9.02 -22.31 -7.41
N SER A 406 8.33 -22.72 -8.47
CA SER A 406 8.92 -23.43 -9.60
C SER A 406 8.18 -23.07 -10.88
N GLY A 407 8.83 -23.15 -12.03
CA GLY A 407 8.18 -22.84 -13.31
C GLY A 407 9.16 -22.65 -14.45
N VAL A 408 8.63 -22.26 -15.61
CA VAL A 408 9.43 -22.08 -16.83
C VAL A 408 9.01 -20.81 -17.56
N THR A 409 9.94 -20.23 -18.30
CA THR A 409 9.60 -19.19 -19.27
C THR A 409 9.05 -19.83 -20.54
N SER A 410 7.85 -19.44 -20.94
CA SER A 410 7.19 -19.86 -22.17
C SER A 410 7.45 -18.84 -23.27
N GLU A 411 8.17 -19.26 -24.32
CA GLU A 411 8.15 -18.59 -25.62
C GLU A 411 7.14 -19.30 -26.53
N ASP A 412 5.97 -18.68 -26.73
CA ASP A 412 5.17 -19.01 -27.91
C ASP A 412 5.97 -18.55 -29.13
N ALA A 413 6.07 -19.38 -30.17
CA ALA A 413 6.90 -19.20 -31.38
C ALA A 413 6.58 -17.95 -32.25
N GLY A 414 5.88 -16.95 -31.71
CA GLY A 414 5.63 -15.63 -32.31
C GLY A 414 5.51 -14.48 -31.29
N SER A 415 5.80 -14.70 -30.01
CA SER A 415 5.70 -13.64 -28.99
C SER A 415 7.07 -13.09 -28.61
N ILE A 416 7.31 -11.80 -28.92
CA ILE A 416 8.52 -11.03 -28.57
C ILE A 416 8.64 -10.82 -27.04
N VAL A 417 7.62 -11.21 -26.27
CA VAL A 417 7.48 -10.89 -24.85
C VAL A 417 7.67 -12.16 -24.01
N PRO A 418 8.79 -12.28 -23.26
CA PRO A 418 9.02 -13.42 -22.39
C PRO A 418 7.98 -13.46 -21.25
N ARG A 419 7.50 -14.67 -20.93
CA ARG A 419 6.48 -14.91 -19.91
C ARG A 419 6.94 -16.05 -19.03
N PHE A 420 6.81 -15.91 -17.71
CA PHE A 420 7.03 -16.98 -16.75
C PHE A 420 5.69 -17.59 -16.34
N VAL A 421 5.59 -18.92 -16.41
CA VAL A 421 4.44 -19.69 -15.93
C VAL A 421 4.96 -20.70 -14.93
N GLY A 422 4.40 -20.68 -13.72
CA GLY A 422 4.87 -21.52 -12.64
C GLY A 422 3.81 -21.78 -11.57
N THR A 423 4.25 -22.40 -10.49
CA THR A 423 3.46 -22.72 -9.30
C THR A 423 4.10 -22.07 -8.09
N LEU A 424 3.26 -21.49 -7.24
CA LEU A 424 3.64 -20.97 -5.94
C LEU A 424 2.96 -21.82 -4.87
N SER A 425 3.72 -22.23 -3.86
CA SER A 425 3.22 -22.92 -2.67
C SER A 425 3.87 -22.32 -1.43
N ALA A 426 3.09 -21.85 -0.47
CA ALA A 426 3.59 -21.45 0.84
C ALA A 426 2.84 -22.25 1.91
N GLN A 427 3.55 -22.85 2.86
CA GLN A 427 2.95 -23.64 3.93
C GLN A 427 3.70 -23.42 5.23
N GLY A 428 3.02 -23.60 6.36
CA GLY A 428 3.68 -23.48 7.65
C GLY A 428 2.74 -23.71 8.83
N ASP A 429 3.30 -23.58 10.03
CA ASP A 429 2.56 -23.80 11.28
C ASP A 429 2.13 -22.48 11.95
N ASP A 430 2.51 -21.34 11.38
CA ASP A 430 2.34 -20.03 12.01
C ASP A 430 1.96 -18.93 10.99
N ALA A 431 0.70 -18.95 10.55
CA ALA A 431 0.15 -17.93 9.66
C ALA A 431 0.11 -16.53 10.29
N ASP A 432 0.00 -16.45 11.62
CA ASP A 432 -0.20 -15.20 12.33
C ASP A 432 1.05 -14.32 12.25
N THR A 433 2.25 -14.90 12.35
CA THR A 433 3.51 -14.18 12.11
C THR A 433 3.61 -13.61 10.69
N ILE A 434 3.11 -14.32 9.67
CA ILE A 434 3.11 -13.80 8.28
C ILE A 434 2.15 -12.62 8.15
N VAL A 435 0.96 -12.73 8.73
CA VAL A 435 -0.03 -11.65 8.74
C VAL A 435 0.54 -10.42 9.42
N SER A 436 1.15 -10.55 10.60
CA SER A 436 1.76 -9.43 11.33
C SER A 436 3.02 -8.87 10.68
N TRP A 437 3.76 -9.67 9.90
CA TRP A 437 4.91 -9.18 9.14
C TRP A 437 4.51 -8.34 7.93
N LEU A 438 3.41 -8.72 7.23
CA LEU A 438 3.00 -8.08 5.99
C LEU A 438 1.91 -7.00 6.16
N LEU A 439 1.15 -7.05 7.26
CA LEU A 439 0.01 -6.17 7.52
C LEU A 439 0.14 -5.50 8.91
N PRO A 440 -0.43 -4.30 9.11
CA PRO A 440 -0.43 -3.61 10.40
C PRO A 440 -1.45 -4.21 11.39
N LEU A 441 -1.40 -5.52 11.58
CA LEU A 441 -2.31 -6.30 12.42
C LEU A 441 -1.49 -7.16 13.39
N ARG A 442 -1.93 -7.22 14.65
CA ARG A 442 -1.39 -8.13 15.67
C ARG A 442 -2.42 -9.20 16.01
N ALA A 443 -1.99 -10.44 16.11
CA ALA A 443 -2.85 -11.51 16.60
C ALA A 443 -3.02 -11.39 18.13
N ASP A 444 -4.23 -11.59 18.63
CA ASP A 444 -4.50 -11.55 20.07
C ASP A 444 -3.69 -12.63 20.82
N ALA A 445 -3.34 -12.36 22.08
CA ALA A 445 -2.52 -13.26 22.90
C ALA A 445 -3.11 -14.70 23.02
N HIS A 446 -4.43 -14.84 22.98
CA HIS A 446 -5.11 -16.15 22.98
C HIS A 446 -5.03 -16.91 21.64
N ARG A 447 -4.70 -16.20 20.55
CA ARG A 447 -4.55 -16.74 19.18
C ARG A 447 -3.09 -16.99 18.81
N ALA A 448 -2.14 -16.42 19.57
CA ALA A 448 -0.70 -16.44 19.32
C ALA A 448 0.00 -17.83 19.34
N GLN A 449 -0.75 -18.95 19.39
CA GLN A 449 -0.17 -20.29 19.25
C GLN A 449 0.13 -20.70 17.80
N GLY A 450 -0.13 -19.82 16.82
CA GLY A 450 0.15 -20.05 15.41
C GLY A 450 -0.86 -20.99 14.75
N LYS A 451 -1.40 -20.58 13.60
CA LYS A 451 -2.29 -21.41 12.79
C LYS A 451 -1.53 -22.04 11.62
N LYS A 452 -1.65 -23.36 11.48
CA LYS A 452 -1.22 -24.05 10.26
C LYS A 452 -1.89 -23.44 9.04
N PHE A 453 -1.10 -23.21 8.00
CA PHE A 453 -1.61 -22.75 6.72
C PHE A 453 -0.96 -23.42 5.52
N ALA A 454 -1.68 -23.37 4.41
CA ALA A 454 -1.19 -23.71 3.08
C ALA A 454 -1.82 -22.77 2.05
N LEU A 455 -0.99 -22.15 1.23
CA LEU A 455 -1.33 -21.31 0.09
C LEU A 455 -0.76 -21.97 -1.16
N THR A 456 -1.57 -22.17 -2.19
CA THR A 456 -1.12 -22.69 -3.49
C THR A 456 -1.75 -21.89 -4.61
N GLY A 457 -1.02 -21.61 -5.69
CA GLY A 457 -1.57 -20.93 -6.86
C GLY A 457 -0.68 -21.05 -8.09
N SER A 458 -1.24 -20.77 -9.27
CA SER A 458 -0.47 -20.68 -10.51
C SER A 458 0.05 -19.26 -10.67
N LEU A 459 1.37 -19.13 -10.84
CA LEU A 459 2.06 -17.87 -11.01
C LEU A 459 2.21 -17.58 -12.51
N TYR A 460 1.73 -16.42 -12.95
CA TYR A 460 1.93 -15.90 -14.29
C TYR A 460 2.59 -14.54 -14.21
N VAL A 461 3.80 -14.40 -14.78
CA VAL A 461 4.54 -13.14 -14.82
C VAL A 461 4.90 -12.81 -16.26
N ALA A 462 4.58 -11.60 -16.69
CA ALA A 462 4.98 -11.03 -17.97
C ALA A 462 5.32 -9.55 -17.76
N PRO A 463 6.00 -8.89 -18.71
CA PRO A 463 6.12 -7.44 -18.67
C PRO A 463 4.75 -6.81 -18.46
N ARG A 464 4.67 -5.90 -17.49
CA ARG A 464 3.43 -5.19 -17.10
C ARG A 464 2.38 -6.01 -16.38
N ILE A 465 2.62 -7.29 -16.10
CA ILE A 465 1.61 -8.17 -15.52
C ILE A 465 2.22 -9.16 -14.53
N PHE A 466 1.69 -9.17 -13.31
CA PHE A 466 1.84 -10.26 -12.35
C PHE A 466 0.45 -10.83 -12.06
N SER A 467 0.29 -12.14 -12.02
CA SER A 467 -0.98 -12.77 -11.71
C SER A 467 -0.77 -14.04 -10.90
N LEU A 468 -1.53 -14.16 -9.81
CA LEU A 468 -1.70 -15.38 -9.05
C LEU A 468 -3.10 -15.92 -9.36
N LEU A 469 -3.15 -16.99 -10.14
CA LEU A 469 -4.38 -17.59 -10.64
C LEU A 469 -4.73 -18.84 -9.84
N GLY A 470 -6.02 -19.01 -9.55
CA GLY A 470 -6.52 -20.14 -8.77
C GLY A 470 -5.83 -20.28 -7.42
N ALA A 471 -5.51 -19.15 -6.78
CA ALA A 471 -4.94 -19.13 -5.44
C ALA A 471 -5.92 -19.82 -4.49
N ARG A 472 -5.43 -20.75 -3.67
CA ARG A 472 -6.19 -21.42 -2.61
C ARG A 472 -5.39 -21.32 -1.32
N MET A 473 -6.02 -20.81 -0.28
CA MET A 473 -5.43 -20.65 1.04
C MET A 473 -6.28 -21.39 2.07
N TYR A 474 -5.62 -22.10 2.97
CA TYR A 474 -6.21 -22.79 4.11
C TYR A 474 -5.49 -22.28 5.35
N ALA A 475 -6.19 -21.75 6.36
CA ALA A 475 -5.57 -21.27 7.60
C ALA A 475 -6.51 -21.45 8.80
N GLY A 476 -6.18 -22.38 9.71
CA GLY A 476 -6.92 -22.66 10.95
C GLY A 476 -8.45 -22.59 10.85
N GLY A 477 -9.00 -23.32 9.87
CA GLY A 477 -10.44 -23.45 9.56
C GLY A 477 -10.95 -22.56 8.42
N ALA A 478 -10.25 -21.45 8.12
CA ALA A 478 -10.62 -20.55 7.05
C ALA A 478 -10.13 -21.06 5.69
N HIS A 479 -10.97 -20.91 4.66
CA HIS A 479 -10.62 -21.21 3.28
C HIS A 479 -10.77 -19.95 2.43
N ALA A 480 -9.73 -19.57 1.71
CA ALA A 480 -9.82 -18.52 0.70
C ALA A 480 -9.47 -19.09 -0.67
N TYR A 481 -10.17 -18.62 -1.71
CA TYR A 481 -9.83 -18.91 -3.08
C TYR A 481 -10.04 -17.69 -3.98
N GLY A 482 -9.24 -17.54 -5.03
CA GLY A 482 -9.41 -16.39 -5.90
C GLY A 482 -8.30 -16.20 -6.92
N ASN A 483 -8.42 -15.12 -7.67
CA ASN A 483 -7.41 -14.67 -8.62
C ASN A 483 -7.03 -13.22 -8.29
N VAL A 484 -5.74 -12.95 -8.29
CA VAL A 484 -5.23 -11.58 -8.10
C VAL A 484 -4.29 -11.27 -9.25
N LYS A 485 -4.52 -10.15 -9.91
CA LYS A 485 -3.73 -9.66 -11.03
C LYS A 485 -3.29 -8.24 -10.76
N TYR A 486 -1.99 -8.03 -10.74
CA TYR A 486 -1.38 -6.71 -10.75
C TYR A 486 -0.96 -6.38 -12.18
N LYS A 487 -1.47 -5.28 -12.73
CA LYS A 487 -1.04 -4.70 -14.00
C LYS A 487 -0.26 -3.44 -13.71
N TYR A 488 0.78 -3.13 -14.46
CA TYR A 488 1.44 -1.83 -14.37
C TYR A 488 1.69 -1.24 -15.75
N GLY A 489 1.65 0.09 -15.88
CA GLY A 489 1.90 0.78 -17.15
C GLY A 489 2.29 2.24 -16.94
N LYS A 490 2.35 3.01 -18.03
CA LYS A 490 2.76 4.44 -17.99
C LYS A 490 1.93 5.34 -17.07
N ARG A 491 0.73 4.90 -16.66
CA ARG A 491 -0.19 5.61 -15.78
C ARG A 491 -0.21 5.06 -14.34
N GLY A 492 0.71 4.16 -13.99
CA GLY A 492 0.78 3.50 -12.67
C GLY A 492 0.36 2.03 -12.69
N GLY A 493 0.31 1.43 -11.49
CA GLY A 493 -0.13 0.06 -11.24
C GLY A 493 -1.64 -0.02 -10.96
N GLU A 494 -2.29 -1.13 -11.26
CA GLU A 494 -3.68 -1.45 -10.87
C GLU A 494 -3.75 -2.91 -10.42
N VAL A 495 -4.37 -3.16 -9.26
CA VAL A 495 -4.70 -4.50 -8.76
C VAL A 495 -6.14 -4.81 -9.13
N ILE A 496 -6.37 -5.96 -9.76
CA ILE A 496 -7.69 -6.46 -10.11
C ILE A 496 -7.80 -7.91 -9.64
N GLY A 497 -8.92 -8.30 -9.05
CA GLY A 497 -9.09 -9.68 -8.64
C GLY A 497 -10.47 -10.02 -8.15
N ASP A 498 -10.62 -11.31 -7.86
CA ASP A 498 -11.75 -11.88 -7.17
C ASP A 498 -11.23 -12.73 -6.01
N VAL A 499 -11.82 -12.57 -4.83
CA VAL A 499 -11.45 -13.32 -3.63
C VAL A 499 -12.72 -13.79 -2.95
N THR A 500 -12.82 -15.10 -2.75
CA THR A 500 -13.84 -15.69 -1.89
C THR A 500 -13.19 -16.23 -0.63
N MET A 501 -13.72 -15.88 0.53
CA MET A 501 -13.31 -16.42 1.84
C MET A 501 -14.49 -17.10 2.51
N SER A 502 -14.23 -18.20 3.20
CA SER A 502 -15.24 -18.96 3.94
C SER A 502 -14.71 -19.39 5.30
N ASN A 503 -15.62 -19.56 6.27
CA ASN A 503 -15.32 -20.08 7.61
C ASN A 503 -14.24 -19.28 8.36
N PHE A 504 -14.17 -17.96 8.15
CA PHE A 504 -13.21 -17.09 8.84
C PHE A 504 -13.86 -16.39 10.04
N SER A 505 -13.06 -16.09 11.06
CA SER A 505 -13.47 -15.29 12.21
C SER A 505 -12.58 -14.06 12.34
N VAL A 506 -13.23 -12.89 12.35
CA VAL A 506 -12.60 -11.56 12.47
C VAL A 506 -12.16 -11.29 13.92
N GLY A 507 -12.74 -11.96 14.91
CA GLY A 507 -12.55 -11.69 16.33
C GLY A 507 -11.24 -12.21 16.94
N GLY A 508 -10.09 -11.91 16.35
CA GLY A 508 -8.81 -12.25 16.99
C GLY A 508 -7.56 -11.53 16.44
N TYR A 509 -7.75 -10.40 15.74
CA TYR A 509 -6.67 -9.50 15.38
C TYR A 509 -7.00 -8.10 15.89
N SER A 510 -6.03 -7.45 16.50
CA SER A 510 -6.07 -6.03 16.81
C SER A 510 -5.21 -5.26 15.81
N PHE A 511 -5.46 -3.97 15.65
CA PHE A 511 -4.48 -3.10 15.02
C PHE A 511 -3.27 -2.93 15.95
N ASP A 512 -2.13 -2.50 15.39
CA ASP A 512 -0.96 -2.12 16.18
C ASP A 512 -1.30 -0.94 17.13
N GLU A 513 -0.63 -0.82 18.28
CA GLU A 513 -0.90 0.20 19.32
C GLU A 513 -0.77 1.63 18.78
N ASP A 514 0.10 1.83 17.78
CA ASP A 514 0.31 3.13 17.12
C ASP A 514 -0.77 3.48 16.09
N PHE A 515 -1.63 2.51 15.73
CA PHE A 515 -2.67 2.67 14.72
C PHE A 515 -4.01 3.01 15.37
N ASP A 516 -4.43 4.26 15.21
CA ASP A 516 -5.72 4.74 15.70
C ASP A 516 -6.70 4.77 14.53
N VAL A 517 -7.75 3.93 14.57
CA VAL A 517 -8.76 3.86 13.49
C VAL A 517 -9.43 5.23 13.23
N LYS A 518 -9.65 6.05 14.26
CA LYS A 518 -10.27 7.38 14.10
C LYS A 518 -9.30 8.32 13.37
N ARG A 519 -8.04 8.36 13.81
CA ARG A 519 -7.01 9.23 13.22
C ARG A 519 -6.57 8.74 11.84
N ASP A 520 -6.35 7.45 11.66
CA ASP A 520 -5.62 6.88 10.53
C ASP A 520 -6.55 6.33 9.43
N VAL A 521 -7.80 5.98 9.76
CA VAL A 521 -8.79 5.47 8.79
C VAL A 521 -9.93 6.46 8.54
N MET A 522 -10.59 6.93 9.61
CA MET A 522 -11.85 7.69 9.50
C MET A 522 -11.68 9.12 8.98
N ASN A 523 -10.47 9.69 9.01
CA ASN A 523 -10.20 10.99 8.38
C ASN A 523 -10.08 10.90 6.84
N PHE A 524 -10.01 9.68 6.30
CA PHE A 524 -9.83 9.33 4.88
C PHE A 524 -8.63 9.97 4.17
N THR A 525 -7.78 10.76 4.83
CA THR A 525 -6.68 11.51 4.21
C THR A 525 -5.67 10.61 3.49
N TRP A 526 -5.53 9.36 3.94
CA TRP A 526 -4.73 8.30 3.32
C TRP A 526 -5.16 8.00 1.86
N LEU A 527 -6.40 8.29 1.45
CA LEU A 527 -6.83 8.17 0.05
C LEU A 527 -6.04 9.09 -0.90
N ARG A 528 -5.36 10.12 -0.39
CA ARG A 528 -4.49 11.01 -1.19
C ARG A 528 -3.18 10.33 -1.60
N SER A 529 -2.68 9.40 -0.79
CA SER A 529 -1.43 8.67 -1.01
C SER A 529 -1.62 7.32 -1.72
N VAL A 530 -2.85 6.96 -2.09
CA VAL A 530 -3.13 5.76 -2.89
C VAL A 530 -2.55 5.92 -4.29
N SER A 531 -1.42 5.25 -4.53
CA SER A 531 -0.70 5.26 -5.80
C SER A 531 -1.11 4.13 -6.76
N CYS A 532 -1.69 3.05 -6.21
CA CYS A 532 -2.12 1.88 -6.97
C CYS A 532 -3.61 1.62 -6.74
N PRO A 533 -4.48 1.92 -7.73
CA PRO A 533 -5.88 1.53 -7.67
C PRO A 533 -6.08 0.03 -7.47
N VAL A 534 -7.14 -0.34 -6.75
CA VAL A 534 -7.50 -1.73 -6.42
C VAL A 534 -8.97 -1.95 -6.73
N LYS A 535 -9.27 -2.96 -7.55
CA LYS A 535 -10.63 -3.42 -7.86
C LYS A 535 -10.78 -4.89 -7.51
N LEU A 536 -11.50 -5.18 -6.44
CA LEU A 536 -11.65 -6.53 -5.92
C LEU A 536 -13.13 -6.90 -5.80
N ALA A 537 -13.53 -7.98 -6.47
CA ALA A 537 -14.78 -8.66 -6.17
C ALA A 537 -14.56 -9.55 -4.95
N VAL A 538 -15.23 -9.24 -3.84
CA VAL A 538 -15.09 -9.97 -2.59
C VAL A 538 -16.36 -10.76 -2.31
N ARG A 539 -16.21 -12.03 -1.94
CA ARG A 539 -17.29 -12.88 -1.42
C ARG A 539 -16.86 -13.49 -0.10
N LEU A 540 -17.68 -13.35 0.92
CA LEU A 540 -17.46 -13.86 2.28
C LEU A 540 -18.59 -14.84 2.57
N GLN A 541 -18.28 -16.05 3.02
CA GLN A 541 -19.27 -17.11 3.23
C GLN A 541 -19.13 -17.71 4.62
N ASN A 542 -20.26 -18.13 5.20
CA ASN A 542 -20.31 -18.91 6.44
C ASN A 542 -19.47 -18.30 7.58
N PHE A 543 -19.80 -17.08 7.99
CA PHE A 543 -19.14 -16.42 9.11
C PHE A 543 -20.15 -15.86 10.11
N ALA A 544 -19.80 -15.87 11.39
CA ALA A 544 -20.64 -15.36 12.46
C ALA A 544 -20.40 -13.85 12.67
N VAL A 545 -21.47 -13.11 12.93
CA VAL A 545 -21.46 -11.69 13.29
C VAL A 545 -22.39 -11.51 14.48
N ASN A 546 -21.86 -11.12 15.64
CA ASN A 546 -22.60 -11.08 16.91
C ASN A 546 -23.32 -12.43 17.17
N SER A 547 -24.64 -12.41 17.31
CA SER A 547 -25.52 -13.57 17.44
C SER A 547 -25.97 -14.17 16.10
N GLY A 548 -25.76 -13.47 14.99
CA GLY A 548 -26.21 -13.89 13.66
C GLY A 548 -25.17 -14.68 12.87
N PHE A 549 -25.65 -15.46 11.89
CA PHE A 549 -24.83 -16.21 10.95
C PHE A 549 -25.02 -15.69 9.52
N VAL A 550 -23.94 -15.18 8.92
CA VAL A 550 -23.95 -14.71 7.54
C VAL A 550 -23.59 -15.87 6.60
N LYS A 551 -24.57 -16.28 5.78
CA LYS A 551 -24.39 -17.34 4.77
C LYS A 551 -23.49 -16.84 3.64
N GLU A 552 -23.77 -15.62 3.14
CA GLU A 552 -22.98 -14.99 2.09
C GLU A 552 -23.04 -13.46 2.21
N LEU A 553 -21.91 -12.79 2.01
CA LEU A 553 -21.79 -11.35 1.79
C LEU A 553 -20.88 -11.13 0.58
N SER A 554 -21.37 -10.48 -0.46
CA SER A 554 -20.59 -10.15 -1.66
C SER A 554 -20.64 -8.67 -1.96
N PHE A 555 -19.54 -8.14 -2.50
CA PHE A 555 -19.42 -6.73 -2.90
C PHE A 555 -18.26 -6.52 -3.88
N LEU A 556 -18.27 -5.40 -4.58
CA LEU A 556 -17.17 -4.92 -5.41
C LEU A 556 -16.50 -3.74 -4.70
N ALA A 557 -15.29 -3.96 -4.21
CA ALA A 557 -14.44 -2.91 -3.67
C ALA A 557 -13.66 -2.23 -4.80
N ASP A 558 -13.74 -0.90 -4.88
CA ASP A 558 -12.96 -0.06 -5.78
C ASP A 558 -12.28 1.03 -4.95
N LEU A 559 -10.95 0.95 -4.87
CA LEU A 559 -10.09 1.90 -4.21
C LEU A 559 -9.25 2.59 -5.28
N SER A 560 -9.24 3.92 -5.26
CA SER A 560 -8.45 4.74 -6.15
C SER A 560 -8.02 6.01 -5.42
N GLN A 561 -7.14 6.79 -6.04
CA GLN A 561 -6.75 8.07 -5.48
C GLN A 561 -8.00 8.92 -5.23
N HIS A 562 -8.15 9.44 -4.01
CA HIS A 562 -9.29 10.23 -3.54
C HIS A 562 -10.64 9.50 -3.42
N LYS A 563 -10.76 8.22 -3.73
CA LYS A 563 -12.07 7.54 -3.71
C LYS A 563 -11.95 6.10 -3.24
N VAL A 564 -12.85 5.71 -2.33
CA VAL A 564 -13.14 4.31 -2.03
C VAL A 564 -14.63 4.07 -2.20
N SER A 565 -15.01 2.97 -2.85
CA SER A 565 -16.40 2.56 -3.00
C SER A 565 -16.56 1.06 -2.84
N VAL A 566 -17.66 0.68 -2.22
CA VAL A 566 -18.15 -0.69 -2.07
C VAL A 566 -19.50 -0.74 -2.78
N GLU A 567 -19.51 -1.29 -3.97
CA GLU A 567 -20.68 -1.37 -4.84
C GLU A 567 -21.26 -2.78 -4.84
N LYS A 568 -22.53 -2.92 -5.25
CA LYS A 568 -23.20 -4.22 -5.38
C LYS A 568 -23.10 -5.07 -4.10
N ILE A 569 -23.26 -4.43 -2.94
CA ILE A 569 -23.37 -5.13 -1.66
C ILE A 569 -24.58 -6.06 -1.78
N SER A 570 -24.39 -7.34 -1.46
CA SER A 570 -25.44 -8.34 -1.36
C SER A 570 -25.13 -9.28 -0.21
N MET A 571 -25.99 -9.30 0.80
CA MET A 571 -25.88 -10.12 1.99
C MET A 571 -27.07 -11.06 2.10
N ARG A 572 -26.81 -12.30 2.52
CA ARG A 572 -27.80 -13.28 2.97
C ARG A 572 -27.34 -13.84 4.31
N ALA A 573 -28.19 -13.72 5.32
CA ALA A 573 -27.87 -14.13 6.67
C ALA A 573 -29.10 -14.76 7.36
N VAL A 574 -28.87 -15.41 8.49
CA VAL A 574 -29.91 -15.94 9.38
C VAL A 574 -29.56 -15.59 10.82
N ASP A 575 -30.54 -15.23 11.62
CA ASP A 575 -30.36 -15.02 13.06
C ASP A 575 -30.43 -16.33 13.86
N GLU A 576 -30.34 -16.24 15.19
CA GLU A 576 -30.39 -17.41 16.10
C GLU A 576 -31.69 -18.21 16.00
N HIS A 577 -32.76 -17.62 15.46
CA HIS A 577 -34.07 -18.24 15.29
C HIS A 577 -34.30 -18.73 13.84
N ASP A 578 -33.22 -18.88 13.07
CA ASP A 578 -33.25 -19.27 11.65
C ASP A 578 -34.06 -18.31 10.75
N SER A 579 -34.32 -17.08 11.22
CA SER A 579 -35.05 -16.09 10.42
C SER A 579 -34.12 -15.43 9.41
N PRO A 580 -34.48 -15.40 8.11
CA PRO A 580 -33.62 -14.86 7.07
C PRO A 580 -33.51 -13.35 7.16
N SER A 581 -32.33 -12.83 6.86
CA SER A 581 -32.06 -11.42 6.61
C SER A 581 -31.33 -11.23 5.29
N ASP A 582 -31.71 -10.21 4.54
CA ASP A 582 -31.05 -9.78 3.30
C ASP A 582 -30.61 -8.32 3.39
N LEU A 583 -29.60 -7.96 2.59
CA LEU A 583 -29.17 -6.57 2.44
C LEU A 583 -28.59 -6.38 1.05
N GLU A 584 -29.06 -5.36 0.34
CA GLU A 584 -28.51 -4.91 -0.93
C GLU A 584 -28.13 -3.45 -0.85
N GLY A 585 -27.08 -3.02 -1.55
CA GLY A 585 -26.74 -1.61 -1.56
C GLY A 585 -25.38 -1.23 -2.09
N ARG A 586 -24.98 -0.01 -1.73
CA ARG A 586 -23.67 0.56 -2.03
C ARG A 586 -23.27 1.58 -0.97
N ALA A 587 -21.97 1.70 -0.77
CA ALA A 587 -21.35 2.71 0.07
C ALA A 587 -20.16 3.32 -0.66
N SER A 588 -19.94 4.62 -0.55
CA SER A 588 -18.77 5.27 -1.15
C SER A 588 -18.30 6.44 -0.32
N VAL A 589 -17.00 6.67 -0.35
CA VAL A 589 -16.35 7.84 0.22
C VAL A 589 -15.48 8.48 -0.85
N ALA A 590 -15.66 9.78 -1.06
CA ALA A 590 -14.89 10.57 -2.01
C ALA A 590 -14.30 11.81 -1.35
N LEU A 591 -13.01 12.03 -1.54
CA LEU A 591 -12.34 13.27 -1.21
C LEU A 591 -12.34 14.19 -2.43
N SER A 592 -12.59 15.47 -2.20
CA SER A 592 -12.36 16.46 -3.26
C SER A 592 -10.87 16.82 -3.35
N SER A 593 -10.44 17.26 -4.52
CA SER A 593 -9.05 17.67 -4.77
C SER A 593 -8.63 18.95 -4.03
N ARG A 594 -9.60 19.74 -3.53
CA ARG A 594 -9.36 21.01 -2.80
C ARG A 594 -9.99 21.05 -1.41
N GLY A 595 -10.91 20.15 -1.08
CA GLY A 595 -11.68 20.20 0.16
C GLY A 595 -11.11 19.32 1.26
N MET A 596 -11.33 19.74 2.49
CA MET A 596 -10.88 19.06 3.71
C MET A 596 -11.91 18.03 4.22
N ARG A 597 -13.14 18.03 3.70
CA ARG A 597 -14.23 17.14 4.15
C ARG A 597 -14.51 16.00 3.15
N PRO A 598 -14.35 14.73 3.56
CA PRO A 598 -14.78 13.57 2.77
C PRO A 598 -16.30 13.55 2.60
N LYS A 599 -16.75 13.18 1.39
CA LYS A 599 -18.16 12.95 1.07
C LYS A 599 -18.50 11.47 1.17
N VAL A 600 -19.40 11.12 2.08
CA VAL A 600 -19.87 9.75 2.34
C VAL A 600 -21.26 9.57 1.74
N PHE A 601 -21.47 8.48 1.01
CA PHE A 601 -22.78 8.11 0.48
C PHE A 601 -23.06 6.66 0.88
N VAL A 602 -24.21 6.41 1.52
CA VAL A 602 -24.67 5.08 1.89
C VAL A 602 -26.10 4.90 1.40
N SER A 603 -26.35 3.85 0.62
CA SER A 603 -27.69 3.49 0.17
C SER A 603 -27.89 1.99 0.35
N LEU A 604 -28.79 1.63 1.26
CA LEU A 604 -29.07 0.26 1.68
C LEU A 604 -30.55 -0.06 1.50
N LYS A 605 -30.84 -1.27 1.01
CA LYS A 605 -32.17 -1.81 0.80
C LYS A 605 -32.24 -3.22 1.34
N SER A 606 -33.38 -3.60 1.90
CA SER A 606 -33.59 -4.95 2.40
C SER A 606 -35.08 -5.29 2.35
N ALA A 607 -35.41 -6.54 2.02
CA ALA A 607 -36.76 -7.06 2.23
C ALA A 607 -36.99 -7.36 3.72
N ARG A 608 -36.04 -8.03 4.37
CA ARG A 608 -36.09 -8.40 5.77
C ARG A 608 -34.72 -8.23 6.43
N TYR A 609 -34.66 -7.54 7.56
CA TYR A 609 -33.42 -7.33 8.30
C TYR A 609 -33.62 -7.51 9.80
N SER A 610 -32.68 -8.18 10.47
CA SER A 610 -32.70 -8.43 11.91
C SER A 610 -31.64 -7.60 12.62
N ASP A 611 -31.99 -7.04 13.79
CA ASP A 611 -31.07 -6.31 14.66
C ASP A 611 -29.98 -7.19 15.28
N ALA A 612 -30.06 -8.52 15.15
CA ALA A 612 -28.99 -9.46 15.48
C ALA A 612 -27.64 -9.12 14.77
N PHE A 613 -27.71 -8.48 13.60
CA PHE A 613 -26.54 -8.04 12.82
C PHE A 613 -26.07 -6.62 13.16
N LEU A 614 -26.72 -5.94 14.11
CA LEU A 614 -26.38 -4.59 14.56
C LEU A 614 -25.76 -4.65 15.97
N ARG A 615 -24.72 -3.85 16.20
CA ARG A 615 -24.17 -3.65 17.54
C ARG A 615 -24.54 -2.26 18.04
N LEU A 616 -25.52 -2.18 18.93
CA LEU A 616 -25.95 -0.93 19.54
C LEU A 616 -25.16 -0.62 20.81
N PRO A 617 -24.88 0.66 21.10
CA PRO A 617 -24.30 1.04 22.38
C PRO A 617 -25.29 0.79 23.53
N LYS A 618 -24.77 0.45 24.71
CA LYS A 618 -25.58 0.31 25.92
C LYS A 618 -25.92 1.70 26.47
N PHE A 619 -27.19 2.09 26.39
CA PHE A 619 -27.66 3.40 26.86
C PHE A 619 -27.87 3.47 28.39
N VAL A 620 -28.19 2.33 29.01
CA VAL A 620 -28.47 2.19 30.44
C VAL A 620 -27.56 1.11 31.01
N GLU A 621 -26.94 1.40 32.15
CA GLU A 621 -26.12 0.49 32.94
C GLU A 621 -26.95 -0.07 34.11
N ARG A 622 -26.82 -1.37 34.38
CA ARG A 622 -27.47 -2.04 35.52
C ARG A 622 -26.43 -2.14 36.64
N THR A 623 -26.71 -1.51 37.78
CA THR A 623 -25.87 -1.61 38.98
C THR A 623 -26.54 -2.54 39.99
N GLY A 624 -26.03 -3.77 40.01
CA GLY A 624 -26.50 -4.89 40.84
C GLY A 624 -26.11 -6.21 40.20
N ALA A 625 -25.00 -6.80 40.66
CA ALA A 625 -24.25 -7.93 40.07
C ALA A 625 -23.31 -7.53 38.92
N ASP A 626 -22.10 -7.08 39.29
CA ASP A 626 -20.81 -7.24 38.59
C ASP A 626 -19.87 -6.08 38.88
N VAL A 627 -19.45 -5.95 40.15
CA VAL A 627 -18.17 -5.35 40.50
C VAL A 627 -17.56 -6.27 41.57
N HIS A 628 -16.48 -6.97 41.20
CA HIS A 628 -15.68 -7.93 41.96
C HIS A 628 -16.29 -9.30 42.29
N ALA A 629 -16.05 -10.27 41.40
CA ALA A 629 -15.80 -11.65 41.80
C ALA A 629 -14.46 -11.70 42.55
N ASP A 630 -14.50 -11.54 43.86
CA ASP A 630 -13.61 -12.19 44.84
C ASP A 630 -13.88 -11.60 46.22
N THR A 631 -14.88 -12.15 46.92
CA THR A 631 -14.84 -12.47 48.36
C THR A 631 -16.21 -12.99 48.78
N ALA A 632 -16.24 -14.26 49.18
CA ALA A 632 -17.41 -14.88 49.79
C ALA A 632 -17.68 -14.23 51.16
N SER A 633 -18.78 -13.49 51.27
CA SER A 633 -19.48 -13.32 52.54
C SER A 633 -20.99 -13.35 52.30
N SER A 634 -21.60 -14.40 52.83
CA SER A 634 -23.03 -14.67 52.79
C SER A 634 -23.75 -13.92 53.91
N SER A 635 -24.61 -12.98 53.54
CA SER A 635 -25.68 -12.47 54.40
C SER A 635 -26.98 -12.45 53.60
N PRO A 636 -28.00 -13.28 53.93
CA PRO A 636 -29.27 -13.32 53.21
C PRO A 636 -30.36 -12.59 54.01
N ARG A 637 -30.59 -11.30 53.70
CA ARG A 637 -31.90 -10.61 53.81
C ARG A 637 -31.72 -9.14 53.47
N GLY A 638 -32.20 -8.78 52.29
CA GLY A 638 -32.19 -7.43 51.74
C GLY A 638 -32.35 -7.61 50.25
N GLU A 639 -33.58 -7.47 49.75
CA GLU A 639 -33.85 -7.44 48.31
C GLU A 639 -32.88 -6.45 47.67
N LYS A 640 -31.93 -6.97 46.89
CA LYS A 640 -31.04 -6.15 46.08
C LYS A 640 -31.90 -5.56 44.96
N SER A 641 -32.50 -4.40 45.22
CA SER A 641 -33.19 -3.62 44.21
C SER A 641 -32.18 -3.21 43.15
N GLU A 642 -32.40 -3.68 41.93
CA GLU A 642 -31.57 -3.35 40.78
C GLU A 642 -31.77 -1.88 40.42
N LYS A 643 -30.66 -1.14 40.37
CA LYS A 643 -30.69 0.27 39.96
C LYS A 643 -30.22 0.38 38.51
N PHE A 644 -31.09 0.95 37.68
CA PHE A 644 -30.76 1.34 36.32
C PHE A 644 -30.26 2.79 36.32
N LEU A 645 -29.13 3.04 35.68
CA LEU A 645 -28.52 4.37 35.57
C LEU A 645 -28.18 4.67 34.10
N TRP A 646 -28.30 5.93 33.69
CA TRP A 646 -27.81 6.36 32.38
C TRP A 646 -26.29 6.21 32.29
N SER A 647 -25.80 5.75 31.14
CA SER A 647 -24.36 5.66 30.89
C SER A 647 -23.70 7.05 30.98
N SER A 648 -22.66 7.15 31.80
CA SER A 648 -21.80 8.34 31.89
C SER A 648 -20.62 8.29 30.90
N ARG A 649 -20.53 7.23 30.09
CA ARG A 649 -19.46 7.09 29.10
C ARG A 649 -19.59 8.16 28.02
N PRO A 650 -18.48 8.78 27.59
CA PRO A 650 -18.51 9.76 26.51
C PRO A 650 -19.11 9.19 25.22
N ILE A 651 -20.04 9.95 24.62
CA ILE A 651 -20.54 9.74 23.27
C ILE A 651 -19.57 10.46 22.34
N ASP A 652 -18.74 9.70 21.64
CA ASP A 652 -17.79 10.27 20.70
C ASP A 652 -18.34 10.24 19.27
N LEU A 653 -18.84 11.40 18.83
CA LEU A 653 -19.25 11.64 17.44
C LEU A 653 -18.32 12.62 16.72
N ALA A 654 -17.19 13.00 17.33
CA ALA A 654 -16.28 14.01 16.78
C ALA A 654 -15.67 13.56 15.43
N SER A 655 -15.47 12.25 15.25
CA SER A 655 -14.98 11.68 13.97
C SER A 655 -15.95 11.90 12.79
N PHE A 656 -17.23 12.20 13.05
CA PHE A 656 -18.23 12.47 12.02
C PHE A 656 -18.36 13.97 11.69
N GLU A 657 -17.84 14.86 12.53
CA GLU A 657 -17.92 16.32 12.32
C GLU A 657 -17.20 16.77 11.02
N GLY A 658 -16.13 16.06 10.66
CA GLY A 658 -15.33 16.30 9.46
C GLY A 658 -15.94 15.77 8.16
N LEU A 659 -17.08 15.07 8.21
CA LEU A 659 -17.67 14.38 7.07
C LEU A 659 -18.89 15.14 6.53
N ASP A 660 -19.08 15.10 5.22
CA ASP A 660 -20.34 15.48 4.56
C ASP A 660 -20.92 14.24 3.88
N GLY A 661 -22.23 14.18 3.61
CA GLY A 661 -22.79 12.98 2.98
C GLY A 661 -24.30 12.82 3.01
N SER A 662 -24.76 11.66 2.55
CA SER A 662 -26.15 11.21 2.68
C SER A 662 -26.26 9.73 3.00
N ILE A 663 -27.29 9.40 3.77
CA ILE A 663 -27.63 8.05 4.22
C ILE A 663 -29.08 7.78 3.80
N GLU A 664 -29.28 6.70 3.06
CA GLU A 664 -30.58 6.21 2.63
C GLU A 664 -30.70 4.74 3.01
N VAL A 665 -31.68 4.40 3.84
CA VAL A 665 -31.95 3.03 4.26
C VAL A 665 -33.43 2.73 4.06
N HIS A 666 -33.74 1.67 3.33
CA HIS A 666 -35.10 1.18 3.13
C HIS A 666 -35.19 -0.31 3.46
N VAL A 667 -35.94 -0.65 4.51
CA VAL A 667 -36.18 -2.04 4.92
C VAL A 667 -37.68 -2.29 4.92
N LYS A 668 -38.15 -3.30 4.19
CA LYS A 668 -39.59 -3.62 4.19
C LYS A 668 -40.03 -4.19 5.54
N GLU A 669 -39.24 -5.08 6.13
CA GLU A 669 -39.49 -5.69 7.43
C GLU A 669 -38.21 -5.66 8.29
N LEU A 670 -38.16 -4.76 9.28
CA LEU A 670 -37.06 -4.67 10.24
C LEU A 670 -37.49 -5.32 11.56
N PHE A 671 -36.79 -6.37 11.98
CA PHE A 671 -36.95 -7.00 13.28
C PHE A 671 -36.02 -6.30 14.27
N PHE A 672 -36.60 -5.63 15.26
CA PHE A 672 -35.86 -4.82 16.23
C PHE A 672 -36.45 -4.99 17.64
N GLY A 673 -35.63 -5.38 18.61
CA GLY A 673 -36.05 -5.54 20.01
C GLY A 673 -37.22 -6.52 20.18
N GLY A 674 -37.26 -7.58 19.36
CA GLY A 674 -38.34 -8.58 19.35
C GLY A 674 -39.63 -8.13 18.66
N ARG A 675 -39.64 -6.99 17.95
CA ARG A 675 -40.80 -6.47 17.22
C ARG A 675 -40.52 -6.34 15.74
N MET A 676 -41.56 -6.51 14.92
CA MET A 676 -41.49 -6.27 13.48
C MET A 676 -41.93 -4.84 13.14
N LEU A 677 -41.05 -4.09 12.50
CA LEU A 677 -41.28 -2.75 11.97
C LEU A 677 -41.41 -2.84 10.45
N SER A 678 -42.55 -2.45 9.91
CA SER A 678 -42.82 -2.47 8.46
C SER A 678 -42.47 -1.14 7.80
N ASN A 679 -42.04 -1.18 6.53
CA ASN A 679 -41.72 0.01 5.72
C ASN A 679 -40.72 0.97 6.40
N PHE A 680 -39.72 0.45 7.10
CA PHE A 680 -38.69 1.25 7.73
C PHE A 680 -37.92 2.04 6.67
N THR A 681 -37.95 3.36 6.77
CA THR A 681 -37.27 4.29 5.86
C THR A 681 -36.51 5.30 6.68
N TRP A 682 -35.20 5.40 6.45
CA TRP A 682 -34.33 6.41 7.06
C TRP A 682 -33.59 7.19 5.97
N LEU A 683 -33.84 8.49 5.92
CA LEU A 683 -33.20 9.45 5.02
C LEU A 683 -32.50 10.50 5.87
N SER A 684 -31.22 10.72 5.63
CA SER A 684 -30.45 11.75 6.32
C SER A 684 -29.36 12.34 5.45
N THR A 685 -29.05 13.61 5.71
CA THR A 685 -27.93 14.31 5.11
C THR A 685 -27.00 14.81 6.21
N LEU A 686 -25.69 14.60 6.02
CA LEU A 686 -24.66 15.12 6.92
C LEU A 686 -23.99 16.29 6.22
N LYS A 687 -24.00 17.45 6.84
CA LYS A 687 -23.35 18.64 6.30
C LYS A 687 -22.79 19.49 7.42
N GLU A 688 -21.50 19.81 7.32
CA GLU A 688 -20.83 20.72 8.23
C GLU A 688 -20.97 20.31 9.71
N GLY A 689 -20.87 19.00 9.99
CA GLY A 689 -20.99 18.44 11.33
C GLY A 689 -22.42 18.36 11.87
N VAL A 690 -23.44 18.62 11.06
CA VAL A 690 -24.85 18.43 11.45
C VAL A 690 -25.49 17.37 10.55
N MET A 691 -26.06 16.34 11.16
CA MET A 691 -26.88 15.35 10.48
C MET A 691 -28.34 15.79 10.54
N SER A 692 -28.89 16.21 9.40
CA SER A 692 -30.33 16.40 9.21
C SER A 692 -30.97 15.05 8.95
N MET A 693 -31.81 14.60 9.87
CA MET A 693 -32.69 13.45 9.69
C MET A 693 -33.98 13.91 9.04
N ASP A 694 -33.99 13.87 7.72
CA ASP A 694 -35.09 14.37 6.89
C ASP A 694 -36.35 13.51 7.07
N LYS A 695 -36.16 12.19 7.24
CA LYS A 695 -37.25 11.24 7.51
C LYS A 695 -36.74 9.97 8.18
N LEU A 696 -37.31 9.61 9.31
CA LEU A 696 -37.30 8.25 9.84
C LEU A 696 -38.74 7.81 10.01
N HIS A 697 -39.16 6.80 9.25
CA HIS A 697 -40.54 6.34 9.20
C HIS A 697 -40.60 4.83 9.35
N PHE A 698 -41.57 4.32 10.10
CA PHE A 698 -41.92 2.90 10.10
C PHE A 698 -43.37 2.70 10.57
N ALA A 699 -43.94 1.55 10.23
CA ALA A 699 -45.21 1.09 10.75
C ALA A 699 -45.01 -0.07 11.75
N GLN A 700 -45.87 -0.18 12.75
CA GLN A 700 -45.87 -1.25 13.74
C GLN A 700 -47.29 -1.79 13.91
N GLY A 701 -47.48 -3.11 13.75
CA GLY A 701 -48.80 -3.71 13.78
C GLY A 701 -49.65 -3.35 12.55
N LYS A 702 -50.99 -3.36 12.70
CA LYS A 702 -51.93 -3.13 11.58
C LYS A 702 -52.14 -1.65 11.23
N SER A 703 -52.07 -0.76 12.24
CA SER A 703 -52.45 0.66 12.12
C SER A 703 -51.41 1.62 12.69
N GLY A 704 -50.42 1.13 13.45
CA GLY A 704 -49.44 1.99 14.10
C GLY A 704 -48.44 2.58 13.12
N THR A 705 -48.20 3.88 13.18
CA THR A 705 -47.21 4.59 12.35
C THR A 705 -46.34 5.50 13.21
N VAL A 706 -45.04 5.56 12.91
CA VAL A 706 -44.07 6.42 13.58
C VAL A 706 -43.29 7.20 12.54
N ASP A 707 -43.25 8.51 12.73
CA ASP A 707 -42.45 9.46 11.96
C ASP A 707 -41.58 10.29 12.91
N ILE A 708 -40.29 10.38 12.59
CA ILE A 708 -39.31 11.17 13.33
C ILE A 708 -38.50 11.99 12.32
N SER A 709 -38.30 13.27 12.61
CA SER A 709 -37.40 14.14 11.85
C SER A 709 -36.65 15.08 12.80
N GLY A 710 -35.52 15.62 12.37
CA GLY A 710 -34.75 16.51 13.24
C GLY A 710 -33.29 16.65 12.86
N ASN A 711 -32.50 17.21 13.77
CA ASN A 711 -31.07 17.44 13.60
C ASN A 711 -30.26 16.80 14.73
N ILE A 712 -29.11 16.26 14.38
CA ILE A 712 -28.11 15.73 15.31
C ILE A 712 -26.81 16.48 15.07
N GLY A 713 -26.33 17.24 16.05
CA GLY A 713 -25.02 17.88 16.03
C GLY A 713 -23.94 16.86 16.37
N MET A 714 -23.02 16.65 15.42
CA MET A 714 -21.85 15.78 15.55
C MET A 714 -20.70 16.59 16.13
N GLY A 715 -20.12 16.13 17.23
CA GLY A 715 -19.02 16.81 17.92
C GLY A 715 -18.79 16.25 19.32
N GLU A 716 -17.81 16.79 20.05
CA GLU A 716 -17.54 16.38 21.43
C GLU A 716 -18.74 16.60 22.36
N VAL A 717 -19.49 17.68 22.14
CA VAL A 717 -20.79 17.93 22.77
C VAL A 717 -21.85 17.68 21.72
N SER A 718 -22.46 16.51 21.78
CA SER A 718 -23.50 16.14 20.83
C SER A 718 -24.79 16.89 21.17
N SER A 719 -25.52 17.33 20.15
CA SER A 719 -26.85 17.93 20.31
C SER A 719 -27.88 17.16 19.52
N LEU A 720 -29.12 17.16 20.00
CA LEU A 720 -30.23 16.44 19.40
C LEU A 720 -31.46 17.33 19.43
N SER A 721 -32.12 17.53 18.29
CA SER A 721 -33.41 18.23 18.21
C SER A 721 -34.34 17.41 17.31
N LEU A 722 -35.32 16.74 17.90
CA LEU A 722 -36.24 15.85 17.20
C LEU A 722 -37.68 16.32 17.31
N VAL A 723 -38.44 16.05 16.26
CA VAL A 723 -39.90 16.05 16.24
C VAL A 723 -40.34 14.61 16.05
N VAL A 724 -41.22 14.14 16.93
CA VAL A 724 -41.73 12.76 16.94
C VAL A 724 -43.24 12.81 16.75
N SER A 725 -43.75 11.93 15.90
CA SER A 725 -45.18 11.68 15.71
C SER A 725 -45.41 10.18 15.58
N ALA A 726 -45.98 9.58 16.62
CA ALA A 726 -46.41 8.20 16.68
C ALA A 726 -47.94 8.17 16.81
N SER A 727 -48.60 7.39 15.97
CA SER A 727 -50.06 7.23 15.97
C SER A 727 -50.41 5.76 16.13
N ASP A 728 -51.33 5.45 17.05
CA ASP A 728 -51.91 4.13 17.27
C ASP A 728 -50.89 2.97 17.39
N VAL A 729 -49.77 3.23 18.08
CA VAL A 729 -48.71 2.25 18.27
C VAL A 729 -49.09 1.26 19.37
N SER A 730 -49.13 -0.03 19.03
CA SER A 730 -49.37 -1.08 20.02
C SER A 730 -48.19 -1.24 20.97
N ILE A 731 -48.50 -1.19 22.26
CA ILE A 731 -47.60 -1.53 23.37
C ILE A 731 -48.09 -2.84 24.00
N GLY A 732 -47.17 -3.68 24.45
CA GLY A 732 -47.49 -5.01 24.97
C GLY A 732 -47.68 -6.05 23.87
N ASP A 733 -46.56 -6.52 23.32
CA ASP A 733 -46.47 -7.76 22.54
C ASP A 733 -44.98 -8.10 22.37
N VAL A 734 -44.36 -8.48 23.47
CA VAL A 734 -43.11 -9.25 23.41
C VAL A 734 -43.41 -10.50 24.23
N GLU A 735 -43.59 -11.61 23.53
CA GLU A 735 -43.75 -12.94 24.12
C GLU A 735 -42.42 -13.31 24.81
N GLN A 736 -42.13 -12.69 25.95
CA GLN A 736 -40.96 -13.00 26.76
C GLN A 736 -41.19 -14.36 27.41
N GLN A 737 -40.61 -15.40 26.81
CA GLN A 737 -40.28 -16.66 27.49
C GLN A 737 -39.19 -16.43 28.56
N THR A 738 -39.45 -15.59 29.55
CA THR A 738 -38.62 -15.52 30.75
C THR A 738 -39.50 -15.81 31.96
N ASN A 739 -39.31 -16.99 32.53
CA ASN A 739 -39.95 -17.52 33.74
C ASN A 739 -39.59 -16.74 35.03
N SER A 740 -39.39 -15.43 34.96
CA SER A 740 -39.21 -14.59 36.15
C SER A 740 -40.54 -13.97 36.56
N SER A 741 -41.02 -14.44 37.70
CA SER A 741 -42.18 -14.01 38.48
C SER A 741 -42.49 -12.51 38.48
N GLN A 742 -43.79 -12.20 38.32
CA GLN A 742 -44.49 -10.98 38.75
C GLN A 742 -44.10 -9.63 38.10
N THR A 743 -43.75 -9.59 36.82
CA THR A 743 -43.73 -8.30 36.09
C THR A 743 -45.13 -7.93 35.59
N SER A 744 -45.60 -6.74 35.98
CA SER A 744 -46.82 -6.10 35.48
C SER A 744 -46.86 -6.10 33.95
N LYS A 745 -47.77 -6.89 33.36
CA LYS A 745 -48.02 -6.91 31.91
C LYS A 745 -48.77 -5.65 31.52
N VAL A 746 -48.16 -4.79 30.70
CA VAL A 746 -48.81 -3.58 30.17
C VAL A 746 -49.09 -3.78 28.68
N SER A 747 -50.34 -3.61 28.27
CA SER A 747 -50.75 -3.69 26.85
C SER A 747 -51.76 -2.60 26.48
N GLY A 748 -51.78 -2.17 25.23
CA GLY A 748 -52.71 -1.15 24.73
C GLY A 748 -52.19 -0.42 23.50
N HIS A 749 -52.84 0.69 23.16
CA HIS A 749 -52.47 1.52 22.01
C HIS A 749 -52.07 2.92 22.46
N VAL A 750 -50.97 3.46 21.93
CA VAL A 750 -50.44 4.77 22.32
C VAL A 750 -50.16 5.62 21.08
N SER A 751 -50.58 6.87 21.13
CA SER A 751 -50.20 7.93 20.21
C SER A 751 -49.39 8.98 20.96
N VAL A 752 -48.29 9.44 20.38
CA VAL A 752 -47.37 10.43 20.97
C VAL A 752 -47.02 11.45 19.91
N SER A 753 -47.07 12.74 20.21
CA SER A 753 -46.57 13.79 19.33
C SER A 753 -45.84 14.85 20.14
N GLY A 754 -44.73 15.37 19.63
CA GLY A 754 -43.97 16.36 20.38
C GLY A 754 -42.63 16.72 19.77
N SER A 755 -41.93 17.60 20.45
CA SER A 755 -40.54 17.95 20.14
C SER A 755 -39.67 17.81 21.37
N ILE A 756 -38.46 17.30 21.16
CA ILE A 756 -37.44 17.14 22.20
C ILE A 756 -36.12 17.75 21.72
N GLN A 757 -35.41 18.39 22.65
CA GLN A 757 -34.11 19.00 22.44
C GLN A 757 -33.20 18.63 23.60
N THR A 758 -31.94 18.31 23.31
CA THR A 758 -30.95 18.03 24.35
C THR A 758 -29.53 18.24 23.83
N GLN A 759 -28.57 18.39 24.74
CA GLN A 759 -27.15 18.47 24.45
C GLN A 759 -26.33 17.86 25.59
N GLY A 760 -25.21 17.21 25.27
CA GLY A 760 -24.37 16.57 26.28
C GLY A 760 -23.26 15.71 25.70
N ARG A 761 -22.29 15.37 26.54
CA ARG A 761 -21.16 14.48 26.23
C ARG A 761 -21.45 13.02 26.55
N SER A 762 -22.49 12.72 27.32
CA SER A 762 -22.87 11.37 27.74
C SER A 762 -24.40 11.21 27.75
N MET A 763 -24.90 9.98 27.86
CA MET A 763 -26.36 9.75 27.96
C MET A 763 -26.96 10.40 29.20
N LEU A 764 -26.22 10.44 30.31
CA LEU A 764 -26.63 11.14 31.53
C LEU A 764 -26.75 12.65 31.32
N GLU A 765 -25.78 13.27 30.64
CA GLU A 765 -25.84 14.70 30.33
C GLU A 765 -27.00 15.02 29.36
N LEU A 766 -27.22 14.17 28.36
CA LEU A 766 -28.36 14.30 27.45
C LEU A 766 -29.71 14.17 28.21
N ALA A 767 -29.80 13.26 29.19
CA ALA A 767 -30.98 13.16 30.04
C ALA A 767 -31.19 14.43 30.89
N ASN A 768 -30.12 14.98 31.46
CA ASN A 768 -30.15 16.20 32.29
C ASN A 768 -30.50 17.46 31.48
N ALA A 769 -30.05 17.55 30.24
CA ALA A 769 -30.29 18.72 29.39
C ALA A 769 -31.57 18.62 28.55
N LEU A 770 -32.37 17.55 28.73
CA LEU A 770 -33.58 17.31 27.96
C LEU A 770 -34.61 18.41 28.19
N LYS A 771 -35.14 18.96 27.09
CA LYS A 771 -36.19 19.98 27.05
C LYS A 771 -37.17 19.63 25.95
N GLY A 772 -38.44 20.03 26.09
CA GLY A 772 -39.42 19.72 25.06
C GLY A 772 -40.86 19.80 25.52
N LYS A 773 -41.74 19.46 24.58
CA LYS A 773 -43.19 19.32 24.80
C LYS A 773 -43.66 18.03 24.18
N ILE A 774 -44.41 17.24 24.93
CA ILE A 774 -44.96 15.96 24.48
C ILE A 774 -46.44 15.91 24.80
N LYS A 775 -47.24 15.56 23.80
CA LYS A 775 -48.64 15.16 23.95
C LYS A 775 -48.75 13.67 23.73
N PHE A 776 -49.52 12.98 24.55
CA PHE A 776 -49.75 11.57 24.37
C PHE A 776 -51.21 11.21 24.68
N ALA A 777 -51.68 10.16 24.02
CA ALA A 777 -52.99 9.58 24.19
C ALA A 777 -52.85 8.07 24.16
N ALA A 778 -53.29 7.39 25.20
CA ALA A 778 -53.40 5.95 25.24
C ALA A 778 -54.88 5.52 25.26
N ARG A 779 -55.16 4.38 24.62
CA ARG A 779 -56.49 3.78 24.50
C ARG A 779 -56.41 2.30 24.81
N GLY A 780 -57.38 1.81 25.57
CA GLY A 780 -57.46 0.40 25.97
C GLY A 780 -56.18 -0.09 26.65
N LEU A 781 -55.61 0.72 27.54
CA LEU A 781 -54.37 0.42 28.25
C LEU A 781 -54.67 -0.48 29.45
N ASP A 782 -54.35 -1.76 29.35
CA ASP A 782 -54.45 -2.75 30.43
C ASP A 782 -53.12 -2.81 31.19
N ILE A 783 -53.17 -2.52 32.49
CA ILE A 783 -52.02 -2.54 33.39
C ILE A 783 -52.20 -3.68 34.39
N GLY A 784 -51.45 -4.76 34.20
CA GLY A 784 -51.43 -5.92 35.09
C GLY A 784 -50.70 -5.67 36.41
N GLY A 785 -51.12 -6.36 37.47
CA GLY A 785 -50.54 -6.25 38.81
C GLY A 785 -51.06 -5.05 39.61
N VAL A 786 -52.07 -4.33 39.10
CA VAL A 786 -52.77 -3.24 39.79
C VAL A 786 -54.25 -3.31 39.43
N ASP A 787 -55.14 -3.51 40.40
CA ASP A 787 -56.59 -3.58 40.24
C ASP A 787 -57.27 -2.41 40.98
N LEU A 788 -57.36 -1.27 40.30
CA LEU A 788 -58.00 -0.07 40.82
C LEU A 788 -59.53 -0.19 40.81
N ASN A 789 -60.09 -0.92 39.84
CA ASN A 789 -61.54 -1.08 39.76
C ASN A 789 -62.05 -1.92 40.94
N GLY A 790 -61.43 -3.09 41.18
CA GLY A 790 -61.74 -3.95 42.31
C GLY A 790 -61.42 -3.29 43.65
N PHE A 791 -60.32 -2.51 43.73
CA PHE A 791 -60.03 -1.72 44.92
C PHE A 791 -61.16 -0.72 45.27
N ILE A 792 -61.74 -0.02 44.28
CA ILE A 792 -62.85 0.92 44.50
C ILE A 792 -64.12 0.17 44.93
N GLU A 793 -64.41 -1.00 44.36
CA GLU A 793 -65.58 -1.83 44.72
C GLU A 793 -65.46 -2.37 46.15
N ASP A 794 -64.31 -2.97 46.48
CA ASP A 794 -64.05 -3.56 47.80
C ASP A 794 -63.94 -2.52 48.91
N LEU A 795 -63.58 -1.26 48.58
CA LEU A 795 -63.41 -0.18 49.55
C LEU A 795 -64.69 0.04 50.38
N PHE A 796 -65.88 -0.03 49.78
CA PHE A 796 -67.15 0.20 50.48
C PHE A 796 -67.64 -1.01 51.29
N ALA A 797 -67.08 -2.20 51.03
CA ALA A 797 -67.31 -3.39 51.84
C ALA A 797 -66.51 -3.38 53.16
N ALA A 798 -65.45 -2.57 53.27
CA ALA A 798 -64.58 -2.53 54.44
C ALA A 798 -65.29 -1.97 55.69
N GLU A 799 -65.25 -2.70 56.81
CA GLU A 799 -65.90 -2.33 58.08
C GLU A 799 -64.95 -1.59 59.04
N SER A 800 -63.63 -1.70 58.82
CA SER A 800 -62.62 -1.15 59.70
C SER A 800 -61.48 -0.45 58.97
N LYS A 801 -60.82 0.51 59.65
CA LYS A 801 -59.62 1.18 59.13
C LYS A 801 -58.49 0.19 58.80
N SER A 802 -58.43 -0.94 59.53
CA SER A 802 -57.44 -2.01 59.27
C SER A 802 -57.74 -2.76 57.97
N GLU A 803 -59.01 -2.96 57.61
CA GLU A 803 -59.41 -3.56 56.34
C GLU A 803 -59.08 -2.64 55.17
N VAL A 804 -59.38 -1.34 55.25
CA VAL A 804 -58.99 -0.34 54.24
C VAL A 804 -57.46 -0.35 54.02
N ALA A 805 -56.67 -0.42 55.10
CA ALA A 805 -55.21 -0.54 54.99
C ALA A 805 -54.75 -1.84 54.32
N SER A 806 -55.45 -2.96 54.54
CA SER A 806 -55.18 -4.25 53.91
C SER A 806 -55.55 -4.26 52.42
N LEU A 807 -56.65 -3.60 52.05
CA LEU A 807 -57.05 -3.41 50.66
C LEU A 807 -55.98 -2.64 49.87
N ALA A 808 -55.54 -1.50 50.41
CA ALA A 808 -54.53 -0.65 49.77
C ALA A 808 -53.14 -1.30 49.65
N ARG A 809 -52.77 -2.20 50.57
CA ARG A 809 -51.43 -2.83 50.59
C ARG A 809 -51.34 -4.19 49.88
N VAL A 810 -52.45 -4.93 49.81
CA VAL A 810 -52.44 -6.33 49.36
C VAL A 810 -53.41 -6.56 48.21
N HIS A 811 -54.64 -6.04 48.30
CA HIS A 811 -55.69 -6.36 47.32
C HIS A 811 -55.53 -5.57 46.03
N LEU A 812 -55.02 -4.34 46.10
CA LEU A 812 -54.66 -3.53 44.94
C LEU A 812 -53.77 -4.29 43.94
N TYR A 813 -52.94 -5.24 44.38
CA TYR A 813 -51.99 -5.94 43.51
C TYR A 813 -52.52 -7.28 42.94
N ARG A 814 -53.82 -7.60 43.09
CA ARG A 814 -54.40 -8.92 42.75
C ARG A 814 -55.06 -9.04 41.38
N GLY A 815 -54.95 -8.03 40.50
CA GLY A 815 -55.60 -8.05 39.19
C GLY A 815 -54.97 -7.10 38.19
N SER A 816 -55.77 -6.60 37.24
CA SER A 816 -55.36 -5.61 36.25
C SER A 816 -56.38 -4.50 36.13
N THR A 817 -55.95 -3.32 35.67
CA THR A 817 -56.82 -2.18 35.43
C THR A 817 -56.79 -1.81 33.96
N LEU A 818 -57.95 -1.84 33.33
CA LEU A 818 -58.16 -1.29 31.99
C LEU A 818 -58.44 0.22 32.07
N PHE A 819 -57.52 1.00 31.54
CA PHE A 819 -57.71 2.41 31.23
C PHE A 819 -58.31 2.53 29.82
N GLU A 820 -59.58 2.91 29.75
CA GLU A 820 -60.27 3.13 28.48
C GLU A 820 -59.59 4.25 27.69
N THR A 821 -59.30 5.36 28.38
CA THR A 821 -58.61 6.53 27.85
C THR A 821 -57.59 7.06 28.85
N LEU A 822 -56.45 7.52 28.36
CA LEU A 822 -55.44 8.24 29.11
C LEU A 822 -54.84 9.31 28.20
N ASP A 823 -55.18 10.57 28.40
CA ASP A 823 -54.72 11.70 27.59
C ASP A 823 -53.86 12.61 28.44
N GLY A 824 -52.74 13.11 27.89
CA GLY A 824 -51.80 13.92 28.64
C GLY A 824 -50.98 14.87 27.80
N GLU A 825 -50.58 15.97 28.43
CA GLU A 825 -49.56 16.88 27.92
C GLU A 825 -48.44 16.98 28.96
N SER A 826 -47.20 17.02 28.48
CA SER A 826 -45.99 17.05 29.29
C SER A 826 -45.07 18.16 28.81
N GLN A 827 -44.59 18.96 29.77
CA GLN A 827 -43.50 19.90 29.57
C GLN A 827 -42.23 19.27 30.14
N ILE A 828 -41.15 19.32 29.37
CA ILE A 828 -39.83 18.86 29.82
C ILE A 828 -38.94 20.09 29.94
N ASP A 829 -38.32 20.25 31.10
CA ASP A 829 -37.25 21.22 31.32
C ASP A 829 -36.17 20.62 32.22
N GLN A 830 -34.91 20.72 31.78
CA GLN A 830 -33.73 20.20 32.48
C GLN A 830 -33.89 18.74 32.95
N GLY A 831 -34.45 17.88 32.09
CA GLY A 831 -34.68 16.47 32.40
C GLY A 831 -35.85 16.18 33.36
N SER A 832 -36.53 17.21 33.87
CA SER A 832 -37.76 17.07 34.65
C SER A 832 -38.97 17.16 33.73
N LEU A 833 -39.75 16.09 33.68
CA LEU A 833 -40.97 15.97 32.88
C LEU A 833 -42.18 16.16 33.79
N ALA A 834 -42.88 17.28 33.62
CA ALA A 834 -44.11 17.60 34.34
C ALA A 834 -45.30 17.36 33.42
N SER A 835 -46.18 16.43 33.79
CA SER A 835 -47.35 16.02 33.00
C SER A 835 -48.66 16.29 33.74
N SER A 836 -49.66 16.71 32.98
CA SER A 836 -51.06 16.74 33.41
C SER A 836 -51.83 15.71 32.59
N LEU A 837 -52.47 14.77 33.27
CA LEU A 837 -53.16 13.62 32.69
C LEU A 837 -54.65 13.65 33.01
N GLN A 838 -55.46 13.16 32.09
CA GLN A 838 -56.85 12.81 32.29
C GLN A 838 -57.04 11.35 31.90
N PHE A 839 -57.79 10.60 32.70
CA PHE A 839 -57.99 9.18 32.43
C PHE A 839 -59.41 8.72 32.77
N LYS A 840 -59.80 7.59 32.17
CA LYS A 840 -61.03 6.89 32.46
C LYS A 840 -60.75 5.40 32.65
N ILE A 841 -61.24 4.85 33.75
CA ILE A 841 -61.27 3.43 34.07
C ILE A 841 -62.75 3.00 34.20
N GLY A 842 -63.02 1.70 34.34
CA GLY A 842 -64.38 1.15 34.21
C GLY A 842 -65.42 1.83 35.12
N ASN A 843 -65.09 2.03 36.40
CA ASN A 843 -65.98 2.62 37.40
C ASN A 843 -65.58 4.04 37.87
N ALA A 844 -64.54 4.65 37.28
CA ALA A 844 -64.06 5.97 37.69
C ALA A 844 -63.44 6.77 36.54
N ALA A 845 -63.46 8.10 36.66
CA ALA A 845 -62.65 8.99 35.83
C ALA A 845 -61.71 9.80 36.73
N GLY A 846 -60.60 10.30 36.21
CA GLY A 846 -59.63 10.97 37.06
C GLY A 846 -58.70 11.90 36.33
N SER A 847 -57.92 12.62 37.12
CA SER A 847 -56.79 13.41 36.64
C SER A 847 -55.54 13.06 37.45
N ALA A 848 -54.38 13.22 36.83
CA ALA A 848 -53.11 13.02 37.52
C ALA A 848 -52.11 14.11 37.19
N SER A 849 -51.35 14.51 38.20
CA SER A 849 -50.14 15.32 38.04
C SER A 849 -48.94 14.42 38.23
N VAL A 850 -48.07 14.33 37.23
CA VAL A 850 -46.89 13.44 37.23
C VAL A 850 -45.64 14.28 37.05
N ASN A 851 -44.69 14.15 37.96
CA ASN A 851 -43.33 14.66 37.80
C ASN A 851 -42.38 13.47 37.69
N LEU A 852 -41.81 13.29 36.49
CA LEU A 852 -40.82 12.28 36.19
C LEU A 852 -39.45 12.94 36.03
N SER A 853 -38.49 12.52 36.85
CA SER A 853 -37.10 12.90 36.69
C SER A 853 -36.39 11.91 35.78
N VAL A 854 -36.17 12.28 34.51
CA VAL A 854 -35.53 11.43 33.50
C VAL A 854 -34.12 11.01 33.92
N PRO A 855 -33.24 11.88 34.46
CA PRO A 855 -31.88 11.49 34.84
C PRO A 855 -31.81 10.47 35.98
N GLN A 856 -32.73 10.56 36.93
CA GLN A 856 -32.80 9.66 38.11
C GLN A 856 -33.74 8.48 37.88
N LEU A 857 -34.50 8.49 36.77
CA LEU A 857 -35.55 7.53 36.46
C LEU A 857 -36.53 7.34 37.63
N ALA A 858 -36.91 8.45 38.26
CA ALA A 858 -37.77 8.48 39.44
C ALA A 858 -39.05 9.26 39.15
N VAL A 859 -40.18 8.75 39.63
CA VAL A 859 -41.51 9.32 39.42
C VAL A 859 -42.12 9.72 40.76
N ILE A 860 -42.77 10.88 40.77
CA ILE A 860 -43.69 11.32 41.82
C ILE A 860 -44.97 11.74 41.13
N ALA A 861 -46.09 11.12 41.49
CA ALA A 861 -47.38 11.43 40.92
C ALA A 861 -48.49 11.48 41.96
N LEU A 862 -49.48 12.33 41.71
CA LEU A 862 -50.72 12.40 42.46
C LEU A 862 -51.85 12.11 41.48
N PHE A 863 -52.57 11.02 41.71
CA PHE A 863 -53.76 10.64 40.96
C PHE A 863 -54.99 10.96 41.81
N ARG A 864 -55.96 11.64 41.22
CA ARG A 864 -57.28 11.86 41.83
C ARG A 864 -58.33 11.13 41.01
N PHE A 865 -59.03 10.21 41.66
CA PHE A 865 -60.11 9.43 41.06
C PHE A 865 -61.44 10.01 41.52
N PHE A 866 -62.38 10.12 40.59
CA PHE A 866 -63.76 10.52 40.80
C PHE A 866 -64.68 9.36 40.41
N PHE A 867 -65.55 8.96 41.32
CA PHE A 867 -66.51 7.89 41.11
C PHE A 867 -67.76 8.11 41.97
N ILE A 868 -68.82 7.38 41.66
CA ILE A 868 -70.08 7.43 42.40
C ILE A 868 -70.14 6.17 43.27
N PRO A 869 -70.20 6.29 44.61
CA PRO A 869 -70.31 5.13 45.50
C PRO A 869 -71.58 4.30 45.24
N PRO A 870 -71.56 2.99 45.56
CA PRO A 870 -72.78 2.19 45.59
C PRO A 870 -73.83 2.86 46.50
N GLU A 871 -75.08 2.96 46.05
CA GLU A 871 -76.21 3.54 46.80
C GLU A 871 -76.12 5.05 47.10
N SER A 872 -75.19 5.79 46.49
CA SER A 872 -75.06 7.24 46.62
C SER A 872 -75.36 7.97 45.31
N GLU A 873 -75.95 9.17 45.38
CA GLU A 873 -76.17 10.05 44.21
C GLU A 873 -75.06 11.10 44.03
N SER A 874 -74.15 11.22 45.01
CA SER A 874 -73.11 12.26 45.00
C SER A 874 -71.75 11.70 44.64
N PRO A 875 -70.99 12.34 43.71
CA PRO A 875 -69.65 11.90 43.38
C PRO A 875 -68.70 12.17 44.55
N VAL A 876 -67.82 11.20 44.81
CA VAL A 876 -66.71 11.33 45.77
C VAL A 876 -65.38 11.27 45.03
N HIS A 877 -64.30 11.60 45.74
CA HIS A 877 -62.94 11.45 45.20
C HIS A 877 -62.01 10.76 46.17
N MET A 878 -61.00 10.07 45.62
CA MET A 878 -59.88 9.53 46.37
C MET A 878 -58.56 9.94 45.72
N ASP A 879 -57.54 10.15 46.54
CA ASP A 879 -56.20 10.53 46.11
C ASP A 879 -55.23 9.36 46.31
N MET A 880 -54.42 9.07 45.29
CA MET A 880 -53.33 8.09 45.31
C MET A 880 -52.00 8.79 45.02
N HIS A 881 -51.05 8.64 45.93
CA HIS A 881 -49.68 9.10 45.77
C HIS A 881 -48.81 7.96 45.24
N LEU A 882 -48.16 8.16 44.09
CA LEU A 882 -47.22 7.21 43.50
C LEU A 882 -45.81 7.79 43.59
N GLN A 883 -44.89 7.11 44.25
CA GLN A 883 -43.49 7.54 44.34
C GLN A 883 -42.52 6.38 44.19
N GLY A 884 -41.36 6.61 43.58
CA GLY A 884 -40.30 5.60 43.48
C GLY A 884 -39.59 5.64 42.13
N TYR A 885 -38.86 4.57 41.82
CA TYR A 885 -38.25 4.40 40.49
C TYR A 885 -39.30 3.96 39.49
N VAL A 886 -39.13 4.29 38.20
CA VAL A 886 -40.10 3.96 37.14
C VAL A 886 -40.37 2.45 37.03
N TRP A 887 -39.37 1.61 37.33
CA TRP A 887 -39.50 0.14 37.32
C TRP A 887 -40.04 -0.46 38.62
N GLN A 888 -40.10 0.32 39.71
CA GLN A 888 -40.61 -0.08 41.03
C GLN A 888 -41.36 1.10 41.69
N PRO A 889 -42.50 1.53 41.12
CA PRO A 889 -43.27 2.62 41.70
C PRO A 889 -44.09 2.11 42.90
N ASN A 890 -44.21 2.92 43.96
CA ASN A 890 -44.92 2.56 45.19
C ASN A 890 -46.19 3.42 45.35
N PRO A 891 -47.39 2.90 45.04
CA PRO A 891 -48.65 3.58 45.29
C PRO A 891 -49.00 3.57 46.79
N THR A 892 -49.48 4.71 47.28
CA THR A 892 -49.88 4.93 48.68
C THR A 892 -51.15 5.76 48.73
N PHE A 893 -51.98 5.50 49.73
CA PHE A 893 -53.26 6.18 49.95
C PHE A 893 -53.33 6.73 51.37
N ASP A 894 -54.08 7.81 51.56
CA ASP A 894 -54.45 8.28 52.89
C ASP A 894 -55.59 7.41 53.45
N ILE A 895 -55.22 6.46 54.31
CA ILE A 895 -56.14 5.49 54.90
C ILE A 895 -57.19 6.16 55.79
N ASP A 896 -56.85 7.28 56.45
CA ASP A 896 -57.80 8.03 57.28
C ASP A 896 -58.88 8.67 56.41
N SER A 897 -58.47 9.37 55.34
CA SER A 897 -59.38 9.97 54.37
C SER A 897 -60.25 8.93 53.67
N LEU A 898 -59.69 7.78 53.27
CA LEU A 898 -60.45 6.68 52.67
C LEU A 898 -61.50 6.11 53.64
N TYR A 899 -61.16 5.92 54.92
CA TYR A 899 -62.10 5.39 55.91
C TYR A 899 -63.27 6.36 56.19
N GLU A 900 -63.02 7.67 56.22
CA GLU A 900 -64.09 8.67 56.35
C GLU A 900 -65.02 8.71 55.12
N ILE A 901 -64.50 8.47 53.91
CA ILE A 901 -65.33 8.33 52.70
C ILE A 901 -66.27 7.13 52.82
N VAL A 902 -65.77 5.98 53.31
CA VAL A 902 -66.58 4.78 53.54
C VAL A 902 -67.62 5.02 54.65
N ARG A 903 -67.21 5.67 55.75
CA ARG A 903 -68.08 5.95 56.90
C ARG A 903 -69.19 6.94 56.59
N SER A 904 -68.94 7.92 55.72
CA SER A 904 -69.93 8.96 55.37
C SER A 904 -70.95 8.52 54.31
N ASN A 905 -70.69 7.40 53.61
CA ASN A 905 -71.59 6.79 52.62
C ASN A 905 -72.30 5.52 53.15
N ARG A 906 -72.21 5.25 54.45
CA ARG A 906 -73.03 4.29 55.20
C ARG A 906 -74.01 5.06 56.07
#